data_AF-A0A3M2G185-F1
#
_entry.id   AF-A0A3M2G185-F1
#
_cell.length_a   1.000
_cell.length_b   1.000
_cell.length_c   1.000
_cell.angle_alpha   90.00
_cell.angle_beta   90.00
_cell.angle_gamma   90.00
#
_symmetry.space_group_name_H-M   'P 1'
#
loop_
_entity.id
_entity.type
_entity.pdbx_description
1 polymer ?
#
loop_
_entity_poly.entity_id
_entity_poly.type
_entity_poly.pdbx_seq_one_letter_code
_entity_poly.pdbx_strand_id
1 'polypeptide(L)'
;MQDHLAHVRATVEARWDVARGRLHQRLDRLREAVEQAAARHRALLEAARFDDAGDPAALWQRTVAYRGEVRETVLRPLREHFASSVLGEAIGQVVADLLDEWSTLPEALPAVMTVPEPPGLFRPQPDDPAVHRVRKRWVLARREARRRLRRLSNGARRLVRRPPQPLPARSTDVPLQRLVAYHVQVRLPALLEPAHEVLQNQAACVAARIEAGIVAWGRDFLKAERKLDRAAFHRPPLPDWPGFGPAEPPADPTPEVSEAAGTGAMPAGGEARARAEVLTVVEQAEALEQAARAFQRVLETALGEVAPPELSGPLQEAAAHLAEDVQRGGTFLLDLRKRQLPEDRPPVQARLEERWQRWATWHEQVVHRLDLMQVLIALRQVLETEEAGLLKRTAALTLQPVFQRFAPVIERLQQAAREVEAACDAAVAGGPVGVLRDTISRVQAGTVRYMQQTLDSVTALVQADRVLDQPGEEEEVRVHRYVEQLPERLTLHSPPKPPITRVDPRGPVLRLEVRTIAAEALAVPLPQQLREPAQAFRAALLAVWGETEQLQHIVQYNLEAALDELAHLEGGKDEAPAPDARAAEAQTAEVASKSPDRLASVRELGRDGLQRAAQLLGELPQGLYAPWTALCEAAFAAFSGEWDVLRLRIQSTDLMEQRWAGMRVQMARRLRVFWRDVREQGERRLKEAGRYLHLGRRQARRLIQRGQSAVGVLSQTDDAQQDTISAITNLEDLLAGLPLVYRKLFAFEPVQVPSLMEGRGRDLVRVRAHYTRWRQQQAGALVLALPLGSGRTSLLNVLRQTVFEEADVRVLSLDERLSHPDQLAVRLAAVLGVDVTRPTLEGLERYLRNRPAGDRPLVCMIDNLEHLLLQRPGGIQLMERVLIFFSRTDRHVYWVATVAGHAWHFLERTASAASGLVTAYRPAPLNRESLQAILINRHRRSGMPLRFAPPRDPSPLLRQRLRRARTDEEQQAVLREEYFDRLYRLSGQNIMLALYYWLRSTDFEVEQGALVIHPPRPLDFGFLTTFDLARAFTLKAFLIHNTLTLEEHNLIFRLNEEQGTFLLESLLNQRIIRPVPTTPAQAVDPYGPILPGVRYRISPLLVHPVTEHLRLRHIVYQG
;
A
#
# COMPACT_ATOMS: atom_id res chain seq x y z
N MET A 1 24.19 -60.81 -51.21
CA MET A 1 24.93 -59.67 -50.62
C MET A 1 24.32 -58.37 -51.10
N GLN A 2 24.26 -58.13 -52.42
CA GLN A 2 23.57 -56.96 -52.97
C GLN A 2 22.12 -56.88 -52.49
N ASP A 3 21.40 -58.00 -52.43
CA ASP A 3 20.02 -58.03 -51.91
C ASP A 3 19.92 -57.65 -50.43
N HIS A 4 20.84 -58.13 -49.57
CA HIS A 4 20.88 -57.74 -48.16
C HIS A 4 21.19 -56.25 -47.97
N LEU A 5 22.16 -55.71 -48.73
CA LEU A 5 22.51 -54.28 -48.67
C LEU A 5 21.39 -53.40 -49.22
N ALA A 6 20.72 -53.83 -50.29
CA ALA A 6 19.55 -53.16 -50.85
C ALA A 6 18.38 -53.18 -49.86
N HIS A 7 18.14 -54.30 -49.17
CA HIS A 7 17.11 -54.42 -48.14
C HIS A 7 17.39 -53.52 -46.92
N VAL A 8 18.63 -53.50 -46.42
CA VAL A 8 19.03 -52.59 -45.33
C VAL A 8 18.82 -51.14 -45.74
N ARG A 9 19.27 -50.76 -46.95
CA ARG A 9 19.09 -49.41 -47.48
C ARG A 9 17.61 -49.03 -47.58
N ALA A 10 16.78 -49.89 -48.18
CA ALA A 10 15.34 -49.65 -48.30
C ALA A 10 14.65 -49.53 -46.94
N THR A 11 15.09 -50.30 -45.94
CA THR A 11 14.52 -50.24 -44.58
C THR A 11 14.95 -48.96 -43.85
N VAL A 12 16.20 -48.52 -44.03
CA VAL A 12 16.69 -47.23 -43.50
C VAL A 12 15.93 -46.07 -44.13
N GLU A 13 15.75 -46.08 -45.45
CA GLU A 13 14.97 -45.08 -46.20
C GLU A 13 13.50 -45.05 -45.72
N ALA A 14 12.86 -46.22 -45.60
CA ALA A 14 11.47 -46.31 -45.13
C ALA A 14 11.28 -45.79 -43.69
N ARG A 15 12.18 -46.13 -42.76
CA ARG A 15 12.12 -45.63 -41.38
C ARG A 15 12.40 -44.14 -41.29
N TRP A 16 13.31 -43.62 -42.12
CA TRP A 16 13.50 -42.17 -42.24
C TRP A 16 12.24 -41.48 -42.75
N ASP A 17 11.55 -42.02 -43.75
CA ASP A 17 10.34 -41.41 -44.28
C ASP A 17 9.24 -41.30 -43.22
N VAL A 18 9.10 -42.31 -42.36
CA VAL A 18 8.20 -42.26 -41.20
C VAL A 18 8.62 -41.17 -40.20
N ALA A 19 9.90 -41.11 -39.82
CA ALA A 19 10.41 -40.08 -38.93
C ALA A 19 10.27 -38.67 -39.52
N ARG A 20 10.55 -38.51 -40.82
CA ARG A 20 10.36 -37.27 -41.59
C ARG A 20 8.89 -36.86 -41.61
N GLY A 21 7.96 -37.79 -41.73
CA GLY A 21 6.52 -37.52 -41.60
C GLY A 21 6.14 -37.02 -40.20
N ARG A 22 6.69 -37.62 -39.14
CA ARG A 22 6.52 -37.14 -37.76
C ARG A 22 7.11 -35.73 -37.57
N LEU A 23 8.29 -35.44 -38.13
CA LEU A 23 8.89 -34.11 -38.10
C LEU A 23 8.04 -33.06 -38.84
N HIS A 24 7.52 -33.39 -40.03
CA HIS A 24 6.57 -32.52 -40.74
C HIS A 24 5.35 -32.22 -39.87
N GLN A 25 4.74 -33.24 -39.27
CA GLN A 25 3.57 -33.04 -38.39
C GLN A 25 3.86 -32.09 -37.22
N ARG A 26 5.07 -32.15 -36.63
CA ARG A 26 5.47 -31.22 -35.55
C ARG A 26 5.65 -29.80 -36.05
N LEU A 27 6.28 -29.62 -37.21
CA LEU A 27 6.47 -28.31 -37.83
C LEU A 27 5.15 -27.70 -38.35
N ASP A 28 4.23 -28.53 -38.84
CA ASP A 28 2.91 -28.10 -39.29
C ASP A 28 2.05 -27.62 -38.12
N ARG A 29 2.15 -28.27 -36.95
CA ARG A 29 1.50 -27.78 -35.72
C ARG A 29 2.06 -26.43 -35.27
N LEU A 30 3.38 -26.24 -35.38
CA LEU A 30 4.00 -24.93 -35.11
C LEU A 30 3.52 -23.88 -36.11
N ARG A 31 3.49 -24.23 -37.40
CA ARG A 31 2.97 -23.38 -38.47
C ARG A 31 1.55 -22.92 -38.19
N GLU A 32 0.67 -23.88 -37.91
CA GLU A 32 -0.73 -23.64 -37.60
C GLU A 32 -0.88 -22.72 -36.37
N ALA A 33 -0.12 -22.96 -35.31
CA ALA A 33 -0.15 -22.11 -34.11
C ALA A 33 0.27 -20.66 -34.40
N VAL A 34 1.31 -20.45 -35.21
CA VAL A 34 1.78 -19.11 -35.59
C VAL A 34 0.80 -18.42 -36.53
N GLU A 35 0.24 -19.13 -37.52
CA GLU A 35 -0.78 -18.60 -38.43
C GLU A 35 -2.07 -18.21 -37.69
N GLN A 36 -2.52 -19.05 -36.75
CA GLN A 36 -3.66 -18.73 -35.88
C GLN A 36 -3.38 -17.51 -35.01
N ALA A 37 -2.18 -17.41 -34.43
CA ALA A 37 -1.78 -16.23 -33.65
C ALA A 37 -1.76 -14.96 -34.50
N ALA A 38 -1.22 -15.03 -35.73
CA ALA A 38 -1.21 -13.91 -36.68
C ALA A 38 -2.63 -13.49 -37.10
N ALA A 39 -3.54 -14.44 -37.31
CA ALA A 39 -4.93 -14.17 -37.66
C ALA A 39 -5.69 -13.51 -36.50
N ARG A 40 -5.54 -14.03 -35.28
CA ARG A 40 -6.15 -13.46 -34.06
C ARG A 40 -5.63 -12.05 -33.79
N HIS A 41 -4.32 -11.87 -33.85
CA HIS A 41 -3.71 -10.55 -33.65
C HIS A 41 -4.18 -9.53 -34.70
N ARG A 42 -4.31 -9.92 -35.97
CA ARG A 42 -4.85 -9.05 -37.03
C ARG A 42 -6.27 -8.59 -36.72
N ALA A 43 -7.15 -9.50 -36.30
CA ALA A 43 -8.52 -9.16 -35.93
C ALA A 43 -8.57 -8.18 -34.74
N LEU A 44 -7.69 -8.36 -33.74
CA LEU A 44 -7.58 -7.42 -32.61
C LEU A 44 -7.09 -6.04 -33.05
N LEU A 45 -6.10 -5.98 -33.94
CA LEU A 45 -5.58 -4.73 -34.48
C LEU A 45 -6.66 -3.97 -35.26
N GLU A 46 -7.44 -4.66 -36.09
CA GLU A 46 -8.56 -4.08 -36.85
C GLU A 46 -9.69 -3.58 -35.92
N ALA A 47 -9.97 -4.31 -34.83
CA ALA A 47 -10.98 -3.93 -33.84
C ALA A 47 -10.55 -2.74 -32.97
N ALA A 48 -9.25 -2.59 -32.70
CA ALA A 48 -8.73 -1.54 -31.82
C ALA A 48 -8.86 -0.12 -32.40
N ARG A 49 -8.86 0.03 -33.73
CA ARG A 49 -9.04 1.31 -34.45
C ARG A 49 -8.24 2.47 -33.84
N PHE A 50 -6.91 2.29 -33.73
CA PHE A 50 -6.03 3.32 -33.16
C PHE A 50 -6.02 4.62 -33.99
N ASP A 51 -6.35 4.54 -35.27
CA ASP A 51 -6.47 5.66 -36.22
C ASP A 51 -7.58 6.67 -35.87
N ASP A 52 -8.61 6.22 -35.16
CA ASP A 52 -9.75 7.04 -34.73
C ASP A 52 -9.47 7.77 -33.39
N ALA A 53 -8.55 8.73 -33.39
CA ALA A 53 -8.05 9.39 -32.16
C ALA A 53 -8.92 10.56 -31.65
N GLY A 54 -10.19 10.65 -32.03
CA GLY A 54 -11.07 11.79 -31.72
C GLY A 54 -11.33 12.00 -30.22
N ASP A 55 -11.55 10.90 -29.47
CA ASP A 55 -11.73 10.92 -28.02
C ASP A 55 -10.57 10.18 -27.30
N PRO A 56 -9.72 10.88 -26.53
CA PRO A 56 -8.63 10.28 -25.77
C PRO A 56 -9.07 9.20 -24.76
N ALA A 57 -10.25 9.34 -24.15
CA ALA A 57 -10.75 8.38 -23.17
C ALA A 57 -11.19 7.07 -23.85
N ALA A 58 -11.89 7.16 -24.98
CA ALA A 58 -12.22 6.01 -25.82
C ALA A 58 -10.94 5.32 -26.36
N LEU A 59 -9.95 6.10 -26.80
CA LEU A 59 -8.65 5.56 -27.23
C LEU A 59 -7.94 4.80 -26.10
N TRP A 60 -7.95 5.32 -24.88
CA TRP A 60 -7.41 4.64 -23.69
C TRP A 60 -8.11 3.30 -23.44
N GLN A 61 -9.44 3.28 -23.43
CA GLN A 61 -10.22 2.05 -23.23
C GLN A 61 -9.92 0.98 -24.29
N ARG A 62 -9.87 1.38 -25.57
CA ARG A 62 -9.48 0.47 -26.68
C ARG A 62 -8.05 -0.05 -26.52
N THR A 63 -7.13 0.79 -26.03
CA THR A 63 -5.72 0.40 -25.78
C THR A 63 -5.61 -0.66 -24.68
N VAL A 64 -6.29 -0.45 -23.55
CA VAL A 64 -6.34 -1.40 -22.42
C VAL A 64 -6.98 -2.73 -22.84
N ALA A 65 -8.11 -2.66 -23.56
CA ALA A 65 -8.81 -3.83 -24.08
C ALA A 65 -7.92 -4.63 -25.05
N TYR A 66 -7.31 -3.96 -26.03
CA TYR A 66 -6.39 -4.58 -26.98
C TYR A 66 -5.23 -5.30 -26.27
N ARG A 67 -4.57 -4.65 -25.30
CA ARG A 67 -3.46 -5.25 -24.55
C ARG A 67 -3.89 -6.51 -23.78
N GLY A 68 -5.05 -6.46 -23.15
CA GLY A 68 -5.65 -7.61 -22.46
C GLY A 68 -5.93 -8.75 -23.43
N GLU A 69 -6.64 -8.48 -24.53
CA GLU A 69 -7.00 -9.49 -25.52
C GLU A 69 -5.78 -10.09 -26.23
N VAL A 70 -4.72 -9.31 -26.49
CA VAL A 70 -3.44 -9.85 -27.01
C VAL A 70 -2.84 -10.85 -26.04
N ARG A 71 -2.85 -10.57 -24.73
CA ARG A 71 -2.38 -11.53 -23.71
C ARG A 71 -3.20 -12.82 -23.76
N GLU A 72 -4.54 -12.70 -23.75
CA GLU A 72 -5.44 -13.85 -23.63
C GLU A 72 -5.49 -14.72 -24.90
N THR A 73 -5.55 -14.10 -26.08
CA THR A 73 -5.88 -14.80 -27.34
C THR A 73 -4.67 -15.07 -28.24
N VAL A 74 -3.55 -14.36 -28.02
CA VAL A 74 -2.32 -14.48 -28.82
C VAL A 74 -1.17 -15.03 -27.97
N LEU A 75 -0.78 -14.33 -26.89
CA LEU A 75 0.42 -14.69 -26.12
C LEU A 75 0.23 -15.99 -25.33
N ARG A 76 -0.91 -16.16 -24.63
CA ARG A 76 -1.16 -17.38 -23.85
C ARG A 76 -1.21 -18.64 -24.71
N PRO A 77 -1.96 -18.68 -25.83
CA PRO A 77 -1.97 -19.87 -26.70
C PRO A 77 -0.60 -20.18 -27.32
N LEU A 78 0.17 -19.16 -27.72
CA LEU A 78 1.55 -19.36 -28.18
C LEU A 78 2.44 -19.93 -27.08
N ARG A 79 2.32 -19.42 -25.85
CA ARG A 79 3.04 -19.92 -24.68
C ARG A 79 2.68 -21.38 -24.40
N GLU A 80 1.40 -21.71 -24.37
CA GLU A 80 0.90 -23.07 -24.14
C GLU A 80 1.40 -24.03 -25.22
N HIS A 81 1.42 -23.59 -26.48
CA HIS A 81 1.99 -24.35 -27.58
C HIS A 81 3.48 -24.61 -27.37
N PHE A 82 4.28 -23.57 -27.09
CA PHE A 82 5.73 -23.72 -26.85
C PHE A 82 6.05 -24.57 -25.61
N ALA A 83 5.23 -24.50 -24.56
CA ALA A 83 5.41 -25.29 -23.34
C ALA A 83 4.99 -26.75 -23.51
N SER A 84 3.88 -27.02 -24.20
CA SER A 84 3.38 -28.40 -24.43
C SER A 84 4.16 -29.15 -25.51
N SER A 85 4.79 -28.42 -26.42
CA SER A 85 5.43 -28.99 -27.60
C SER A 85 6.95 -28.81 -27.62
N VAL A 86 7.60 -28.47 -26.48
CA VAL A 86 9.04 -28.13 -26.31
C VAL A 86 9.84 -28.55 -27.54
N LEU A 87 9.91 -27.67 -28.54
CA LEU A 87 10.23 -28.08 -29.92
C LEU A 87 11.59 -28.77 -30.00
N GLY A 88 12.54 -28.32 -29.18
CA GLY A 88 13.84 -28.95 -29.00
C GLY A 88 13.76 -30.43 -28.61
N GLU A 89 12.97 -30.74 -27.58
CA GLU A 89 12.75 -32.10 -27.08
C GLU A 89 11.92 -32.93 -28.06
N ALA A 90 10.86 -32.36 -28.63
CA ALA A 90 9.99 -33.08 -29.56
C ALA A 90 10.68 -33.46 -30.88
N ILE A 91 11.47 -32.55 -31.47
CA ILE A 91 12.30 -32.83 -32.66
C ILE A 91 13.39 -33.83 -32.29
N GLY A 92 13.99 -33.64 -31.12
CA GLY A 92 14.98 -34.54 -30.58
C GLY A 92 14.47 -35.96 -30.51
N GLN A 93 13.36 -36.19 -29.79
CA GLN A 93 12.79 -37.52 -29.53
C GLN A 93 12.54 -38.31 -30.81
N VAL A 94 12.04 -37.66 -31.87
CA VAL A 94 11.83 -38.31 -33.17
C VAL A 94 13.14 -38.86 -33.76
N VAL A 95 14.25 -38.15 -33.57
CA VAL A 95 15.58 -38.61 -33.99
C VAL A 95 16.10 -39.72 -33.09
N ALA A 96 15.91 -39.67 -31.77
CA ALA A 96 16.31 -40.80 -30.91
C ALA A 96 15.53 -42.08 -31.22
N ASP A 97 14.20 -41.98 -31.38
CA ASP A 97 13.36 -43.12 -31.75
C ASP A 97 13.88 -43.76 -33.05
N LEU A 98 14.22 -42.94 -34.06
CA LEU A 98 14.80 -43.40 -35.32
C LEU A 98 16.16 -44.10 -35.12
N LEU A 99 17.04 -43.54 -34.30
CA LEU A 99 18.36 -44.12 -34.01
C LEU A 99 18.24 -45.47 -33.28
N ASP A 100 17.30 -45.57 -32.34
CA ASP A 100 17.01 -46.81 -31.63
C ASP A 100 16.42 -47.86 -32.56
N GLU A 101 15.48 -47.49 -33.43
CA GLU A 101 14.97 -48.37 -34.46
C GLU A 101 16.13 -48.88 -35.33
N TRP A 102 16.96 -48.00 -35.87
CA TRP A 102 18.12 -48.36 -36.71
C TRP A 102 19.11 -49.29 -36.02
N SER A 103 19.28 -49.18 -34.70
CA SER A 103 20.21 -50.03 -33.94
C SER A 103 19.91 -51.53 -34.04
N THR A 104 18.66 -51.91 -34.28
CA THR A 104 18.20 -53.32 -34.39
C THR A 104 18.39 -53.94 -35.78
N LEU A 105 18.59 -53.12 -36.82
CA LEU A 105 18.68 -53.59 -38.22
C LEU A 105 19.75 -54.66 -38.48
N PRO A 106 20.95 -54.62 -37.86
CA PRO A 106 21.99 -55.62 -38.10
C PRO A 106 21.65 -57.01 -37.59
N GLU A 107 20.71 -57.17 -36.64
CA GLU A 107 20.38 -58.45 -36.02
C GLU A 107 19.79 -59.46 -37.02
N ALA A 108 19.12 -58.96 -38.06
CA ALA A 108 18.53 -59.77 -39.13
C ALA A 108 19.54 -60.24 -40.21
N LEU A 109 20.82 -59.85 -40.09
CA LEU A 109 21.87 -60.17 -41.07
C LEU A 109 22.79 -61.31 -40.61
N PRO A 110 23.35 -62.10 -41.53
CA PRO A 110 24.33 -63.12 -41.18
C PRO A 110 25.61 -62.49 -40.61
N ALA A 111 26.13 -63.07 -39.53
CA ALA A 111 27.35 -62.61 -38.86
C ALA A 111 28.55 -62.53 -39.82
N VAL A 112 28.68 -63.52 -40.70
CA VAL A 112 29.70 -63.60 -41.75
C VAL A 112 29.02 -64.06 -43.05
N MET A 113 29.38 -63.44 -44.17
CA MET A 113 28.91 -63.81 -45.50
C MET A 113 30.10 -64.07 -46.43
N THR A 114 30.15 -65.25 -47.04
CA THR A 114 31.17 -65.56 -48.05
C THR A 114 30.75 -65.00 -49.41
N VAL A 115 31.58 -64.15 -50.00
CA VAL A 115 31.30 -63.42 -51.24
C VAL A 115 32.40 -63.66 -52.27
N PRO A 116 32.11 -63.68 -53.59
CA PRO A 116 33.14 -63.70 -54.62
C PRO A 116 34.11 -62.53 -54.47
N GLU A 117 35.40 -62.81 -54.60
CA GLU A 117 36.44 -61.79 -54.52
C GLU A 117 36.31 -60.77 -55.67
N PRO A 118 36.28 -59.45 -55.38
CA PRO A 118 36.27 -58.42 -56.41
C PRO A 118 37.46 -58.53 -57.38
N PRO A 119 37.24 -58.35 -58.69
CA PRO A 119 38.31 -58.43 -59.68
C PRO A 119 39.36 -57.34 -59.43
N GLY A 120 40.62 -57.74 -59.30
CA GLY A 120 41.74 -56.80 -59.13
C GLY A 120 41.99 -56.31 -57.69
N LEU A 121 41.25 -56.76 -56.68
CA LEU A 121 41.38 -56.29 -55.28
C LEU A 121 42.82 -56.34 -54.72
N PHE A 122 43.56 -57.41 -55.05
CA PHE A 122 44.94 -57.61 -54.60
C PHE A 122 45.99 -57.22 -55.65
N ARG A 123 45.60 -56.55 -56.75
CA ARG A 123 46.57 -56.01 -57.71
C ARG A 123 47.28 -54.82 -57.05
N PRO A 124 48.63 -54.83 -56.91
CA PRO A 124 49.36 -53.72 -56.31
C PRO A 124 49.21 -52.48 -57.19
N GLN A 125 48.82 -51.36 -56.59
CA GLN A 125 48.78 -50.05 -57.23
C GLN A 125 50.00 -49.21 -56.78
N PRO A 126 50.40 -48.19 -57.56
CA PRO A 126 51.52 -47.32 -57.20
C PRO A 126 51.35 -46.64 -55.84
N ASP A 127 50.11 -46.27 -55.51
CA ASP A 127 49.74 -45.51 -54.31
C ASP A 127 49.55 -46.39 -53.06
N ASP A 128 49.73 -47.71 -53.17
CA ASP A 128 49.60 -48.62 -52.03
C ASP A 128 50.77 -48.45 -51.03
N PRO A 129 50.51 -48.42 -49.72
CA PRO A 129 51.53 -48.48 -48.69
C PRO A 129 52.49 -49.67 -48.92
N ALA A 130 53.78 -49.48 -48.65
CA ALA A 130 54.81 -50.50 -48.94
C ALA A 130 54.44 -51.89 -48.36
N VAL A 131 53.92 -51.91 -47.13
CA VAL A 131 53.44 -53.12 -46.44
C VAL A 131 52.26 -53.77 -47.17
N HIS A 132 51.32 -52.97 -47.70
CA HIS A 132 50.18 -53.48 -48.47
C HIS A 132 50.61 -54.07 -49.81
N ARG A 133 51.57 -53.45 -50.52
CA ARG A 133 52.10 -54.00 -51.80
C ARG A 133 52.73 -55.37 -51.62
N VAL A 134 53.53 -55.55 -50.56
CA VAL A 134 54.16 -56.84 -50.22
C VAL A 134 53.09 -57.89 -49.89
N ARG A 135 52.14 -57.56 -49.02
CA ARG A 135 51.05 -58.48 -48.63
C ARG A 135 50.13 -58.83 -49.81
N LYS A 136 49.78 -57.87 -50.66
CA LYS A 136 48.99 -58.08 -51.89
C LYS A 136 49.67 -59.08 -52.83
N ARG A 137 50.98 -58.91 -53.09
CA ARG A 137 51.80 -59.84 -53.88
C ARG A 137 51.84 -61.25 -53.28
N TRP A 138 52.01 -61.35 -51.96
CA TRP A 138 52.05 -62.64 -51.26
C TRP A 138 50.73 -63.40 -51.35
N VAL A 139 49.59 -62.71 -51.17
CA VAL A 139 48.25 -63.31 -51.31
C VAL A 139 48.02 -63.84 -52.73
N LEU A 140 48.36 -63.06 -53.76
CA LEU A 140 48.26 -63.49 -55.17
C LEU A 140 49.14 -64.72 -55.45
N ALA A 141 50.40 -64.71 -54.99
CA ALA A 141 51.34 -65.82 -55.17
C ALA A 141 50.84 -67.12 -54.50
N ARG A 142 50.37 -67.05 -53.25
CA ARG A 142 49.83 -68.20 -52.51
C ARG A 142 48.61 -68.80 -53.19
N ARG A 143 47.72 -67.97 -53.74
CA ARG A 143 46.50 -68.42 -54.43
C ARG A 143 46.79 -69.07 -55.78
N GLU A 144 47.74 -68.52 -56.53
CA GLU A 144 48.18 -69.10 -57.80
C GLU A 144 48.86 -70.47 -57.56
N ALA A 145 49.70 -70.59 -56.53
CA ALA A 145 50.30 -71.86 -56.13
C ALA A 145 49.23 -72.93 -55.80
N ARG A 146 48.19 -72.59 -55.03
CA ARG A 146 47.07 -73.52 -54.73
C ARG A 146 46.30 -73.95 -55.98
N ARG A 147 46.08 -73.05 -56.93
CA ARG A 147 45.42 -73.39 -58.21
C ARG A 147 46.29 -74.28 -59.07
N ARG A 148 47.60 -74.02 -59.15
CA ARG A 148 48.56 -74.90 -59.83
C ARG A 148 48.56 -76.30 -59.22
N LEU A 149 48.61 -76.41 -57.90
CA LEU A 149 48.51 -77.69 -57.18
C LEU A 149 47.18 -78.41 -57.46
N ARG A 150 46.04 -77.70 -57.49
CA ARG A 150 44.74 -78.33 -57.85
C ARG A 150 44.69 -78.76 -59.32
N ARG A 151 45.26 -77.98 -60.25
CA ARG A 151 45.37 -78.38 -61.67
C ARG A 151 46.21 -79.65 -61.82
N LEU A 152 47.33 -79.75 -61.11
CA LEU A 152 48.17 -80.94 -61.05
C LEU A 152 47.40 -82.14 -60.46
N SER A 153 46.72 -81.96 -59.32
CA SER A 153 45.90 -83.01 -58.70
C SER A 153 44.75 -83.46 -59.61
N ASN A 154 44.12 -82.55 -60.36
CA ASN A 154 43.07 -82.89 -61.32
C ASN A 154 43.63 -83.60 -62.56
N GLY A 155 44.84 -83.25 -63.00
CA GLY A 155 45.56 -84.00 -64.03
C GLY A 155 45.79 -85.45 -63.58
N ALA A 156 46.28 -85.65 -62.35
CA ALA A 156 46.43 -86.97 -61.75
C ALA A 156 45.09 -87.72 -61.59
N ARG A 157 44.02 -87.04 -61.17
CA ARG A 157 42.67 -87.66 -61.05
C ARG A 157 42.10 -88.10 -62.40
N ARG A 158 42.34 -87.34 -63.48
CA ARG A 158 41.93 -87.71 -64.84
C ARG A 158 42.65 -88.97 -65.33
N LEU A 159 43.93 -89.13 -65.00
CA LEU A 159 44.69 -90.36 -65.31
C LEU A 159 44.11 -91.60 -64.61
N VAL A 160 43.52 -91.44 -63.42
CA VAL A 160 42.91 -92.54 -62.63
C VAL A 160 41.37 -92.59 -62.79
N ARG A 161 40.81 -92.00 -63.86
CA ARG A 161 39.36 -91.96 -64.16
C ARG A 161 38.46 -91.44 -63.01
N ARG A 162 38.99 -90.62 -62.10
CA ARG A 162 38.20 -89.94 -61.06
C ARG A 162 37.73 -88.57 -61.57
N PRO A 163 36.53 -88.11 -61.19
CA PRO A 163 36.05 -86.80 -61.60
C PRO A 163 36.99 -85.69 -61.07
N PRO A 164 37.29 -84.67 -61.90
CA PRO A 164 38.14 -83.56 -61.49
C PRO A 164 37.44 -82.75 -60.40
N GLN A 165 38.21 -82.28 -59.42
CA GLN A 165 37.69 -81.37 -58.40
C GLN A 165 37.63 -79.94 -58.97
N PRO A 166 36.65 -79.13 -58.60
CA PRO A 166 36.61 -77.73 -59.01
C PRO A 166 37.86 -76.97 -58.50
N LEU A 167 38.32 -76.00 -59.28
CA LEU A 167 39.37 -75.09 -58.83
C LEU A 167 38.87 -74.29 -57.62
N PRO A 168 39.75 -73.95 -56.66
CA PRO A 168 39.35 -73.10 -55.55
C PRO A 168 38.78 -71.79 -56.08
N ALA A 169 37.49 -71.56 -55.79
CA ALA A 169 36.84 -70.28 -56.00
C ALA A 169 37.60 -69.20 -55.20
N ARG A 170 37.68 -67.99 -55.76
CA ARG A 170 38.18 -66.84 -55.03
C ARG A 170 37.01 -66.25 -54.27
N SER A 171 37.00 -66.44 -52.96
CA SER A 171 36.00 -65.89 -52.07
C SER A 171 36.67 -65.27 -50.85
N THR A 172 35.93 -64.38 -50.20
CA THR A 172 36.32 -63.72 -48.96
C THR A 172 35.16 -63.77 -47.98
N ASP A 173 35.45 -63.99 -46.71
CA ASP A 173 34.48 -64.01 -45.62
C ASP A 173 34.31 -62.60 -45.05
N VAL A 174 33.21 -61.94 -45.43
CA VAL A 174 32.91 -60.56 -45.04
C VAL A 174 32.12 -60.59 -43.72
N PRO A 175 32.56 -59.89 -42.66
CA PRO A 175 31.80 -59.77 -41.42
C PRO A 175 30.64 -58.78 -41.59
N LEU A 176 29.62 -59.18 -42.36
CA LEU A 176 28.55 -58.31 -42.87
C LEU A 176 27.76 -57.63 -41.75
N GLN A 177 27.29 -58.40 -40.76
CA GLN A 177 26.55 -57.87 -39.61
C GLN A 177 27.32 -56.78 -38.87
N ARG A 178 28.63 -56.98 -38.61
CA ARG A 178 29.47 -56.01 -37.91
C ARG A 178 29.69 -54.73 -38.72
N LEU A 179 29.93 -54.84 -40.01
CA LEU A 179 30.11 -53.68 -40.89
C LEU A 179 28.82 -52.87 -40.97
N VAL A 180 27.67 -53.54 -41.19
CA VAL A 180 26.37 -52.86 -41.21
C VAL A 180 26.07 -52.20 -39.86
N ALA A 181 26.35 -52.89 -38.73
CA ALA A 181 26.16 -52.31 -37.40
C ALA A 181 26.98 -51.03 -37.19
N TYR A 182 28.26 -51.02 -37.55
CA TYR A 182 29.08 -49.81 -37.45
C TYR A 182 28.55 -48.67 -38.34
N HIS A 183 28.18 -48.97 -39.59
CA HIS A 183 27.70 -47.93 -40.51
C HIS A 183 26.36 -47.33 -40.08
N VAL A 184 25.42 -48.16 -39.61
CA VAL A 184 24.09 -47.73 -39.18
C VAL A 184 24.10 -47.07 -37.80
N GLN A 185 24.92 -47.55 -36.85
CA GLN A 185 24.92 -47.05 -35.46
C GLN A 185 25.96 -45.95 -35.18
N VAL A 186 26.97 -45.79 -36.04
CA VAL A 186 28.06 -44.80 -35.81
C VAL A 186 28.19 -43.82 -36.96
N ARG A 187 28.29 -44.29 -38.21
CA ARG A 187 28.58 -43.41 -39.35
C ARG A 187 27.36 -42.62 -39.81
N LEU A 188 26.24 -43.29 -40.03
CA LEU A 188 25.01 -42.64 -40.49
C LEU A 188 24.48 -41.60 -39.48
N PRO A 189 24.48 -41.85 -38.15
CA PRO A 189 24.12 -40.83 -37.15
C PRO A 189 25.06 -39.62 -37.17
N ALA A 190 26.36 -39.83 -37.39
CA ALA A 190 27.33 -38.73 -37.50
C ALA A 190 27.12 -37.87 -38.77
N LEU A 191 26.65 -38.47 -39.87
CA LEU A 191 26.29 -37.74 -41.09
C LEU A 191 24.93 -37.03 -40.96
N LEU A 192 24.03 -37.51 -40.10
CA LEU A 192 22.76 -36.87 -39.78
C LEU A 192 22.88 -35.68 -38.83
N GLU A 193 23.89 -35.69 -37.95
CA GLU A 193 24.08 -34.69 -36.89
C GLU A 193 24.02 -33.23 -37.40
N PRO A 194 24.69 -32.83 -38.50
CA PRO A 194 24.58 -31.47 -39.04
C PRO A 194 23.17 -31.12 -39.51
N ALA A 195 22.47 -32.07 -40.13
CA ALA A 195 21.14 -31.86 -40.68
C ALA A 195 20.09 -31.69 -39.57
N HIS A 196 20.19 -32.49 -38.50
CA HIS A 196 19.37 -32.32 -37.30
C HIS A 196 19.63 -30.98 -36.60
N GLU A 197 20.89 -30.55 -36.48
CA GLU A 197 21.21 -29.25 -35.86
C GLU A 197 20.67 -28.07 -36.69
N VAL A 198 20.73 -28.15 -38.02
CA VAL A 198 20.13 -27.13 -38.90
C VAL A 198 18.63 -27.06 -38.66
N LEU A 199 17.94 -28.19 -38.56
CA LEU A 199 16.50 -28.23 -38.29
C LEU A 199 16.14 -27.63 -36.92
N GLN A 200 16.88 -27.99 -35.87
CA GLN A 200 16.72 -27.43 -34.53
C GLN A 200 16.92 -25.91 -34.54
N ASN A 201 17.97 -25.43 -35.21
CA ASN A 201 18.23 -24.00 -35.36
C ASN A 201 17.14 -23.29 -36.16
N GLN A 202 16.60 -23.90 -37.22
CA GLN A 202 15.50 -23.34 -38.00
C GLN A 202 14.23 -23.17 -37.15
N ALA A 203 13.84 -24.21 -36.40
CA ALA A 203 12.71 -24.14 -35.48
C ALA A 203 12.94 -23.11 -34.36
N ALA A 204 14.14 -23.09 -33.77
CA ALA A 204 14.53 -22.10 -32.76
C ALA A 204 14.47 -20.67 -33.31
N CYS A 205 14.90 -20.42 -34.55
CA CYS A 205 14.80 -19.11 -35.18
C CYS A 205 13.34 -18.61 -35.30
N VAL A 206 12.36 -19.49 -35.51
CA VAL A 206 10.93 -19.11 -35.49
C VAL A 206 10.54 -18.60 -34.10
N ALA A 207 10.82 -19.38 -33.06
CA ALA A 207 10.53 -19.03 -31.68
C ALA A 207 11.24 -17.73 -31.26
N ALA A 208 12.51 -17.56 -31.65
CA ALA A 208 13.31 -16.40 -31.31
C ALA A 208 12.85 -15.11 -32.03
N ARG A 209 12.36 -15.20 -33.27
CA ARG A 209 11.74 -14.06 -33.96
C ARG A 209 10.47 -13.62 -33.26
N ILE A 210 9.61 -14.56 -32.88
CA ILE A 210 8.38 -14.28 -32.13
C ILE A 210 8.72 -13.66 -30.77
N GLU A 211 9.67 -14.23 -30.04
CA GLU A 211 10.16 -13.70 -28.77
C GLU A 211 10.67 -12.25 -28.91
N ALA A 212 11.54 -11.99 -29.88
CA ALA A 212 12.05 -10.65 -30.15
C ALA A 212 10.94 -9.67 -30.54
N GLY A 213 9.94 -10.14 -31.30
CA GLY A 213 8.74 -9.37 -31.64
C GLY A 213 7.91 -9.00 -30.42
N ILE A 214 7.65 -9.95 -29.51
CA ILE A 214 6.93 -9.73 -28.26
C ILE A 214 7.68 -8.73 -27.36
N VAL A 215 9.00 -8.87 -27.24
CA VAL A 215 9.83 -7.96 -26.44
C VAL A 215 9.80 -6.54 -27.03
N ALA A 216 9.95 -6.40 -28.36
CA ALA A 216 9.89 -5.10 -29.03
C ALA A 216 8.50 -4.47 -28.89
N TRP A 217 7.44 -5.24 -29.13
CA TRP A 217 6.06 -4.81 -28.93
C TRP A 217 5.81 -4.35 -27.49
N GLY A 218 6.13 -5.16 -26.50
CA GLY A 218 5.94 -4.81 -25.09
C GLY A 218 6.74 -3.56 -24.68
N ARG A 219 7.94 -3.36 -25.24
CA ARG A 219 8.73 -2.13 -25.00
C ARG A 219 8.04 -0.90 -25.60
N ASP A 220 7.66 -0.95 -26.87
CA ASP A 220 7.22 0.21 -27.63
C ASP A 220 5.75 0.55 -27.35
N PHE A 221 4.89 -0.48 -27.27
CA PHE A 221 3.47 -0.36 -26.95
C PHE A 221 3.25 0.18 -25.52
N LEU A 222 3.82 -0.46 -24.49
CA LEU A 222 3.66 0.01 -23.11
C LEU A 222 4.24 1.42 -22.90
N LYS A 223 5.24 1.82 -23.70
CA LYS A 223 5.82 3.16 -23.65
C LYS A 223 4.86 4.22 -24.21
N ALA A 224 4.19 3.93 -25.32
CA ALA A 224 3.17 4.81 -25.89
C ALA A 224 1.92 4.86 -24.98
N GLU A 225 1.46 3.71 -24.50
CA GLU A 225 0.35 3.58 -23.54
C GLU A 225 0.58 4.45 -22.29
N ARG A 226 1.77 4.38 -21.68
CA ARG A 226 2.12 5.19 -20.51
C ARG A 226 2.06 6.70 -20.74
N LYS A 227 2.27 7.16 -21.98
CA LYS A 227 2.15 8.58 -22.34
C LYS A 227 0.71 8.99 -22.61
N LEU A 228 -0.12 8.05 -23.04
CA LEU A 228 -1.55 8.23 -23.24
C LEU A 228 -2.29 8.27 -21.90
N ASP A 229 -1.90 7.43 -20.95
CA ASP A 229 -2.58 7.24 -19.66
C ASP A 229 -2.68 8.53 -18.81
N ARG A 230 -3.88 8.82 -18.30
CA ARG A 230 -4.19 10.01 -17.49
C ARG A 230 -5.14 9.63 -16.35
N ALA A 231 -4.94 10.24 -15.17
CA ALA A 231 -5.83 10.07 -14.01
C ALA A 231 -7.32 10.29 -14.32
N ALA A 232 -7.64 11.18 -15.27
CA ALA A 232 -9.03 11.45 -15.67
C ALA A 232 -9.74 10.21 -16.23
N PHE A 233 -9.03 9.28 -16.86
CA PHE A 233 -9.62 8.09 -17.47
C PHE A 233 -9.97 6.99 -16.46
N HIS A 234 -9.46 7.09 -15.23
CA HIS A 234 -9.69 6.13 -14.15
C HIS A 234 -10.76 6.58 -13.16
N ARG A 235 -11.34 7.78 -13.36
CA ARG A 235 -12.37 8.32 -12.47
C ARG A 235 -13.67 7.52 -12.59
N PRO A 236 -14.33 7.18 -11.47
CA PRO A 236 -15.63 6.54 -11.52
C PRO A 236 -16.69 7.51 -12.08
N PRO A 237 -17.72 7.00 -12.77
CA PRO A 237 -18.87 7.82 -13.13
C PRO A 237 -19.54 8.34 -11.86
N LEU A 238 -19.78 9.66 -11.80
CA LEU A 238 -20.50 10.30 -10.72
C LEU A 238 -21.91 10.69 -11.19
N PRO A 239 -22.89 10.81 -10.28
CA PRO A 239 -24.21 11.37 -10.61
C PRO A 239 -24.06 12.77 -11.23
N ASP A 240 -24.89 13.07 -12.23
CA ASP A 240 -24.93 14.39 -12.84
C ASP A 240 -25.53 15.38 -11.83
N TRP A 241 -24.69 16.21 -11.23
CA TRP A 241 -25.07 17.22 -10.24
C TRP A 241 -24.77 18.62 -10.79
N PRO A 242 -25.75 19.54 -10.83
CA PRO A 242 -25.56 20.88 -11.40
C PRO A 242 -24.38 21.61 -10.74
N GLY A 243 -23.44 22.09 -11.55
CA GLY A 243 -22.27 22.82 -11.08
C GLY A 243 -21.18 21.97 -10.41
N PHE A 244 -21.33 20.65 -10.31
CA PHE A 244 -20.28 19.75 -9.80
C PHE A 244 -19.25 19.44 -10.90
N GLY A 245 -18.19 20.24 -10.96
CA GLY A 245 -17.23 20.16 -12.07
C GLY A 245 -16.11 21.19 -11.93
N PRO A 246 -15.22 21.30 -12.93
CA PRO A 246 -14.27 22.40 -12.95
C PRO A 246 -15.03 23.73 -12.96
N ALA A 247 -14.59 24.71 -12.17
CA ALA A 247 -15.21 26.04 -12.18
C ALA A 247 -15.21 26.61 -13.60
N GLU A 248 -16.36 27.03 -14.11
CA GLU A 248 -16.45 27.70 -15.40
C GLU A 248 -15.54 28.94 -15.36
N PRO A 249 -14.65 29.14 -16.35
CA PRO A 249 -13.93 30.40 -16.47
C PRO A 249 -14.97 31.53 -16.62
N PRO A 250 -14.74 32.70 -15.99
CA PRO A 250 -15.68 33.80 -16.13
C PRO A 250 -15.90 34.10 -17.61
N ALA A 251 -17.17 34.15 -18.03
CA ALA A 251 -17.54 34.52 -19.38
C ALA A 251 -16.92 35.89 -19.68
N ASP A 252 -15.96 35.93 -20.61
CA ASP A 252 -15.41 37.18 -21.10
C ASP A 252 -16.58 38.04 -21.60
N PRO A 253 -16.70 39.29 -21.16
CA PRO A 253 -17.74 40.16 -21.68
C PRO A 253 -17.51 40.32 -23.19
N THR A 254 -18.55 40.05 -23.96
CA THR A 254 -18.63 40.30 -25.41
C THR A 254 -17.91 41.59 -25.78
N PRO A 255 -16.96 41.57 -26.72
CA PRO A 255 -16.33 42.81 -27.18
C PRO A 255 -17.36 43.56 -28.02
N GLU A 256 -17.88 44.65 -27.49
CA GLU A 256 -18.47 45.70 -28.32
C GLU A 256 -17.40 46.16 -29.31
N VAL A 257 -17.79 46.14 -30.58
CA VAL A 257 -17.00 46.54 -31.72
C VAL A 257 -16.56 48.00 -31.55
N SER A 258 -15.26 48.22 -31.34
CA SER A 258 -14.62 49.51 -31.56
C SER A 258 -13.53 49.32 -32.60
N GLU A 259 -13.80 49.80 -33.81
CA GLU A 259 -12.82 49.96 -34.87
C GLU A 259 -11.81 51.05 -34.49
N ALA A 260 -10.59 50.67 -34.14
CA ALA A 260 -9.42 51.53 -34.23
C ALA A 260 -8.15 50.71 -34.43
N ALA A 261 -7.42 51.05 -35.47
CA ALA A 261 -6.24 50.36 -36.00
C ALA A 261 -5.06 50.29 -35.02
N GLY A 262 -4.24 49.22 -35.12
CA GLY A 262 -2.90 49.21 -34.53
C GLY A 262 -2.31 47.83 -34.24
N THR A 263 -1.72 47.20 -35.28
CA THR A 263 -0.56 46.30 -35.24
C THR A 263 -0.25 45.45 -33.99
N GLY A 264 -0.32 44.12 -34.17
CA GLY A 264 0.59 43.16 -33.51
C GLY A 264 0.12 42.60 -32.18
N ALA A 265 -0.77 41.59 -32.21
CA ALA A 265 -1.03 40.73 -31.06
C ALA A 265 -0.91 39.25 -31.47
N MET A 266 -0.05 38.53 -30.75
CA MET A 266 0.15 37.08 -30.80
C MET A 266 -1.16 36.32 -30.48
N PRO A 267 -1.40 35.13 -31.05
CA PRO A 267 -2.62 34.38 -30.75
C PRO A 267 -2.59 33.83 -29.32
N ALA A 268 -3.78 33.83 -28.71
CA ALA A 268 -4.07 33.42 -27.35
C ALA A 268 -3.49 32.04 -26.99
N GLY A 269 -2.79 31.95 -25.86
CA GLY A 269 -2.11 30.72 -25.40
C GLY A 269 -3.04 29.52 -25.10
N GLY A 270 -4.37 29.71 -25.07
CA GLY A 270 -5.35 28.65 -24.86
C GLY A 270 -5.53 27.74 -26.08
N GLU A 271 -5.73 28.31 -27.27
CA GLU A 271 -5.91 27.53 -28.52
C GLU A 271 -4.64 26.79 -28.91
N ALA A 272 -3.47 27.40 -28.70
CA ALA A 272 -2.18 26.77 -28.96
C ALA A 272 -1.94 25.55 -28.06
N ARG A 273 -2.40 25.60 -26.80
CA ARG A 273 -2.25 24.52 -25.82
C ARG A 273 -3.23 23.37 -26.09
N ALA A 274 -4.48 23.68 -26.43
CA ALA A 274 -5.46 22.68 -26.85
C ALA A 274 -5.02 21.95 -28.14
N ARG A 275 -4.52 22.71 -29.14
CA ARG A 275 -3.94 22.10 -30.36
C ARG A 275 -2.72 21.23 -30.05
N ALA A 276 -1.84 21.66 -29.14
CA ALA A 276 -0.69 20.88 -28.73
C ALA A 276 -1.10 19.57 -28.03
N GLU A 277 -2.11 19.59 -27.15
CA GLU A 277 -2.62 18.37 -26.52
C GLU A 277 -3.25 17.40 -27.52
N VAL A 278 -4.05 17.89 -28.47
CA VAL A 278 -4.62 17.06 -29.54
C VAL A 278 -3.52 16.41 -30.39
N LEU A 279 -2.49 17.18 -30.77
CA LEU A 279 -1.33 16.63 -31.49
C LEU A 279 -0.64 15.51 -30.70
N THR A 280 -0.46 15.66 -29.38
CA THR A 280 0.20 14.62 -28.56
C THR A 280 -0.59 13.31 -28.49
N VAL A 281 -1.93 13.36 -28.55
CA VAL A 281 -2.79 12.17 -28.54
C VAL A 281 -2.69 11.43 -29.87
N VAL A 282 -2.74 12.15 -31.00
CA VAL A 282 -2.54 11.57 -32.33
C VAL A 282 -1.16 10.91 -32.46
N GLU A 283 -0.10 11.57 -31.97
CA GLU A 283 1.24 10.97 -31.93
C GLU A 283 1.31 9.67 -31.10
N GLN A 284 0.57 9.58 -29.98
CA GLN A 284 0.52 8.35 -29.19
C GLN A 284 -0.30 7.25 -29.88
N ALA A 285 -1.41 7.61 -30.51
CA ALA A 285 -2.21 6.69 -31.32
C ALA A 285 -1.38 6.06 -32.45
N GLU A 286 -0.65 6.88 -33.20
CA GLU A 286 0.26 6.43 -34.26
C GLU A 286 1.35 5.51 -33.70
N ALA A 287 1.94 5.83 -32.54
CA ALA A 287 2.97 5.00 -31.91
C ALA A 287 2.43 3.64 -31.45
N LEU A 288 1.21 3.59 -30.91
CA LEU A 288 0.52 2.34 -30.54
C LEU A 288 0.26 1.48 -31.77
N GLU A 289 -0.28 2.08 -32.84
CA GLU A 289 -0.56 1.40 -34.09
C GLU A 289 0.72 0.88 -34.76
N GLN A 290 1.79 1.68 -34.79
CA GLN A 290 3.09 1.27 -35.33
C GLN A 290 3.67 0.08 -34.57
N ALA A 291 3.60 0.09 -33.24
CA ALA A 291 4.08 -1.03 -32.41
C ALA A 291 3.26 -2.31 -32.67
N ALA A 292 1.93 -2.20 -32.76
CA ALA A 292 1.05 -3.31 -33.05
C ALA A 292 1.26 -3.87 -34.47
N ARG A 293 1.35 -3.02 -35.50
CA ARG A 293 1.66 -3.43 -36.89
C ARG A 293 3.05 -4.04 -37.02
N ALA A 294 4.03 -3.57 -36.25
CA ALA A 294 5.36 -4.19 -36.21
C ALA A 294 5.29 -5.62 -35.66
N PHE A 295 4.52 -5.85 -34.60
CA PHE A 295 4.31 -7.19 -34.07
C PHE A 295 3.57 -8.12 -35.03
N GLN A 296 2.52 -7.61 -35.69
CA GLN A 296 1.79 -8.35 -36.74
C GLN A 296 2.73 -8.82 -37.85
N ARG A 297 3.60 -7.95 -38.36
CA ARG A 297 4.58 -8.30 -39.40
C ARG A 297 5.56 -9.39 -38.93
N VAL A 298 5.94 -9.38 -37.65
CA VAL A 298 6.79 -10.45 -37.10
C VAL A 298 6.04 -11.78 -37.13
N LEU A 299 4.78 -11.83 -36.70
CA LEU A 299 3.98 -13.06 -36.72
C LEU A 299 3.81 -13.61 -38.16
N GLU A 300 3.59 -12.73 -39.14
CA GLU A 300 3.43 -13.11 -40.54
C GLU A 300 4.72 -13.62 -41.20
N THR A 301 5.88 -13.16 -40.74
CA THR A 301 7.19 -13.49 -41.33
C THR A 301 8.03 -14.46 -40.49
N ALA A 302 7.57 -14.81 -39.28
CA ALA A 302 8.33 -15.61 -38.33
C ALA A 302 8.68 -17.01 -38.84
N LEU A 303 7.79 -17.63 -39.61
CA LEU A 303 7.94 -19.01 -40.08
C LEU A 303 9.16 -19.19 -40.99
N GLY A 304 9.36 -18.35 -42.00
CA GLY A 304 10.47 -18.51 -42.96
C GLY A 304 10.51 -19.91 -43.63
N GLU A 305 11.69 -20.33 -44.08
CA GLU A 305 11.92 -21.69 -44.61
C GLU A 305 12.29 -22.66 -43.48
N VAL A 306 11.33 -23.51 -43.09
CA VAL A 306 11.55 -24.62 -42.15
C VAL A 306 11.03 -25.89 -42.79
N ALA A 307 11.94 -26.82 -43.07
CA ALA A 307 11.63 -28.11 -43.68
C ALA A 307 12.59 -29.17 -43.13
N PRO A 308 12.13 -30.41 -42.89
CA PRO A 308 13.02 -31.50 -42.54
C PRO A 308 14.06 -31.73 -43.65
N PRO A 309 15.32 -32.05 -43.29
CA PRO A 309 16.39 -32.19 -44.26
C PRO A 309 16.18 -33.39 -45.20
N GLU A 310 16.76 -33.35 -46.40
CA GLU A 310 16.83 -34.53 -47.25
C GLU A 310 17.98 -35.45 -46.83
N LEU A 311 17.71 -36.75 -46.74
CA LEU A 311 18.72 -37.76 -46.39
C LEU A 311 19.41 -38.40 -47.60
N SER A 312 19.03 -38.04 -48.82
CA SER A 312 19.52 -38.64 -50.06
C SER A 312 21.05 -38.60 -50.15
N GLY A 313 21.68 -37.47 -49.84
CA GLY A 313 23.13 -37.31 -49.80
C GLY A 313 23.82 -38.15 -48.72
N PRO A 314 23.52 -37.96 -47.42
CA PRO A 314 24.13 -38.74 -46.34
C PRO A 314 23.95 -40.26 -46.49
N LEU A 315 22.79 -40.72 -47.00
CA LEU A 315 22.54 -42.14 -47.26
C LEU A 315 23.39 -42.66 -48.42
N GLN A 316 23.55 -41.89 -49.50
CA GLN A 316 24.43 -42.27 -50.61
C GLN A 316 25.89 -42.34 -50.15
N GLU A 317 26.34 -41.40 -49.32
CA GLU A 317 27.69 -41.38 -48.75
C GLU A 317 27.92 -42.58 -47.81
N ALA A 318 26.99 -42.84 -46.89
CA ALA A 318 27.04 -44.00 -46.01
C ALA A 318 27.02 -45.32 -46.80
N ALA A 319 26.17 -45.43 -47.82
CA ALA A 319 26.09 -46.61 -48.69
C ALA A 319 27.36 -46.82 -49.51
N ALA A 320 27.97 -45.75 -50.03
CA ALA A 320 29.24 -45.81 -50.75
C ALA A 320 30.37 -46.31 -49.84
N HIS A 321 30.47 -45.79 -48.62
CA HIS A 321 31.44 -46.25 -47.64
C HIS A 321 31.20 -47.68 -47.17
N LEU A 322 29.95 -48.09 -46.96
CA LEU A 322 29.61 -49.47 -46.63
C LEU A 322 29.97 -50.41 -47.78
N ALA A 323 29.70 -50.02 -49.03
CA ALA A 323 30.08 -50.81 -50.21
C ALA A 323 31.60 -50.97 -50.32
N GLU A 324 32.38 -49.91 -50.05
CA GLU A 324 33.85 -49.95 -50.01
C GLU A 324 34.36 -50.86 -48.88
N ASP A 325 33.82 -50.72 -47.66
CA ASP A 325 34.20 -51.55 -46.51
C ASP A 325 33.81 -53.03 -46.74
N VAL A 326 32.67 -53.30 -47.37
CA VAL A 326 32.24 -54.67 -47.74
C VAL A 326 33.15 -55.27 -48.80
N GLN A 327 33.59 -54.51 -49.82
CA GLN A 327 34.55 -54.99 -50.83
C GLN A 327 35.91 -55.36 -50.22
N ARG A 328 36.33 -54.68 -49.15
CA ARG A 328 37.59 -54.93 -48.44
C ARG A 328 37.44 -55.86 -47.23
N GLY A 329 36.21 -56.17 -46.82
CA GLY A 329 35.89 -56.98 -45.64
C GLY A 329 36.47 -58.38 -45.73
N GLY A 330 36.94 -58.92 -44.60
CA GLY A 330 37.61 -60.23 -44.56
C GLY A 330 39.04 -60.24 -45.13
N THR A 331 39.60 -59.07 -45.45
CA THR A 331 40.98 -58.91 -45.93
C THR A 331 41.80 -58.00 -45.01
N PHE A 332 43.13 -58.04 -45.13
CA PHE A 332 44.00 -57.12 -44.41
C PHE A 332 43.91 -55.66 -44.90
N LEU A 333 43.15 -55.40 -45.98
CA LEU A 333 42.95 -54.06 -46.54
C LEU A 333 41.92 -53.24 -45.75
N LEU A 334 41.14 -53.88 -44.88
CA LEU A 334 40.22 -53.23 -43.95
C LEU A 334 40.70 -53.42 -42.52
N ASP A 335 40.90 -52.31 -41.81
CA ASP A 335 41.21 -52.35 -40.38
C ASP A 335 39.91 -52.49 -39.57
N LEU A 336 39.55 -53.73 -39.26
CA LEU A 336 38.35 -54.04 -38.46
C LEU A 336 38.38 -53.46 -37.05
N ARG A 337 39.57 -53.14 -36.49
CA ARG A 337 39.67 -52.50 -35.16
C ARG A 337 39.05 -51.11 -35.17
N LYS A 338 39.13 -50.39 -36.30
CA LYS A 338 38.48 -49.07 -36.50
C LYS A 338 36.99 -49.15 -36.84
N ARG A 339 36.41 -50.36 -36.87
CA ARG A 339 35.00 -50.67 -37.19
C ARG A 339 34.42 -51.53 -36.07
N GLN A 340 34.68 -51.11 -34.84
CA GLN A 340 34.11 -51.69 -33.63
C GLN A 340 32.94 -50.81 -33.19
N LEU A 341 31.88 -51.45 -32.73
CA LEU A 341 30.92 -50.76 -31.89
C LEU A 341 31.65 -50.45 -30.57
N PRO A 342 31.47 -49.26 -30.00
CA PRO A 342 32.02 -48.97 -28.67
C PRO A 342 31.46 -49.96 -27.64
N GLU A 343 32.28 -50.39 -26.67
CA GLU A 343 32.02 -51.55 -25.80
C GLU A 343 30.83 -51.38 -24.83
N ASP A 344 30.43 -50.14 -24.53
CA ASP A 344 29.16 -49.75 -23.88
C ASP A 344 28.45 -48.76 -24.82
N ARG A 345 27.12 -48.81 -24.97
CA ARG A 345 26.40 -47.93 -25.93
C ARG A 345 26.80 -46.43 -25.77
N PRO A 346 27.00 -45.68 -26.88
CA PRO A 346 28.20 -44.85 -26.94
C PRO A 346 28.04 -43.32 -27.11
N PRO A 347 29.18 -42.59 -27.02
CA PRO A 347 29.33 -41.14 -27.08
C PRO A 347 28.61 -40.34 -28.18
N VAL A 348 28.17 -40.94 -29.29
CA VAL A 348 27.43 -40.22 -30.34
C VAL A 348 25.96 -40.05 -29.96
N GLN A 349 25.31 -41.10 -29.46
CA GLN A 349 23.96 -40.99 -28.90
C GLN A 349 23.96 -40.06 -27.69
N ALA A 350 24.91 -40.23 -26.76
CA ALA A 350 25.04 -39.34 -25.60
C ALA A 350 25.35 -37.88 -26.00
N ARG A 351 26.13 -37.66 -27.06
CA ARG A 351 26.38 -36.30 -27.59
C ARG A 351 25.12 -35.70 -28.20
N LEU A 352 24.40 -36.44 -29.04
CA LEU A 352 23.12 -35.99 -29.58
C LEU A 352 22.11 -35.71 -28.45
N GLU A 353 22.15 -36.53 -27.41
CA GLU A 353 21.33 -36.41 -26.20
C GLU A 353 21.73 -35.23 -25.29
N GLU A 354 23.00 -34.82 -25.28
CA GLU A 354 23.38 -33.56 -24.65
C GLU A 354 22.89 -32.39 -25.51
N ARG A 355 23.06 -32.47 -26.83
CA ARG A 355 22.73 -31.38 -27.77
C ARG A 355 21.26 -31.02 -27.77
N TRP A 356 20.36 -31.99 -27.85
CA TRP A 356 18.91 -31.75 -27.89
C TRP A 356 18.35 -31.24 -26.54
N GLN A 357 18.96 -31.57 -25.38
CA GLN A 357 18.56 -31.13 -24.04
C GLN A 357 18.92 -29.66 -23.86
N ARG A 358 20.05 -29.23 -24.45
CA ARG A 358 20.39 -27.80 -24.55
C ARG A 358 19.36 -27.03 -25.36
N TRP A 359 18.88 -27.61 -26.47
CA TRP A 359 17.79 -27.01 -27.24
C TRP A 359 16.47 -26.98 -26.46
N ALA A 360 16.14 -28.03 -25.71
CA ALA A 360 14.97 -28.06 -24.83
C ALA A 360 15.05 -26.97 -23.75
N THR A 361 16.20 -26.84 -23.08
CA THR A 361 16.47 -25.80 -22.07
C THR A 361 16.36 -24.39 -22.68
N TRP A 362 16.85 -24.18 -23.90
CA TRP A 362 16.72 -22.89 -24.59
C TRP A 362 15.25 -22.56 -24.91
N HIS A 363 14.46 -23.54 -25.36
CA HIS A 363 13.02 -23.34 -25.59
C HIS A 363 12.25 -23.06 -24.30
N GLU A 364 12.61 -23.70 -23.18
CA GLU A 364 12.04 -23.40 -21.87
C GLU A 364 12.30 -21.93 -21.47
N GLN A 365 13.51 -21.41 -21.76
CA GLN A 365 13.84 -20.01 -21.53
C GLN A 365 13.00 -19.05 -22.39
N VAL A 366 12.65 -19.44 -23.63
CA VAL A 366 11.67 -18.69 -24.46
C VAL A 366 10.30 -18.69 -23.79
N VAL A 367 9.84 -19.83 -23.28
CA VAL A 367 8.57 -19.92 -22.53
C VAL A 367 8.59 -19.00 -21.31
N HIS A 368 9.69 -18.97 -20.54
CA HIS A 368 9.84 -18.04 -19.41
C HIS A 368 9.84 -16.57 -19.82
N ARG A 369 10.29 -16.22 -21.04
CA ARG A 369 10.15 -14.86 -21.57
C ARG A 369 8.69 -14.51 -21.83
N LEU A 370 7.93 -15.43 -22.43
CA LEU A 370 6.49 -15.24 -22.64
C LEU A 370 5.75 -15.16 -21.30
N ASP A 371 6.11 -15.99 -20.33
CA ASP A 371 5.55 -15.95 -18.97
C ASP A 371 5.83 -14.59 -18.30
N LEU A 372 7.04 -14.06 -18.43
CA LEU A 372 7.34 -12.72 -17.91
C LEU A 372 6.47 -11.63 -18.57
N MET A 373 6.29 -11.66 -19.89
CA MET A 373 5.46 -10.66 -20.57
C MET A 373 3.99 -10.76 -20.12
N GLN A 374 3.48 -11.98 -19.97
CA GLN A 374 2.14 -12.20 -19.45
C GLN A 374 1.99 -11.72 -18.00
N VAL A 375 2.98 -11.98 -17.13
CA VAL A 375 3.01 -11.49 -15.75
C VAL A 375 2.98 -9.96 -15.71
N LEU A 376 3.78 -9.30 -16.56
CA LEU A 376 3.80 -7.84 -16.66
C LEU A 376 2.41 -7.28 -17.03
N ILE A 377 1.81 -7.78 -18.11
CA ILE A 377 0.49 -7.31 -18.56
C ILE A 377 -0.57 -7.58 -17.50
N ALA A 378 -0.55 -8.77 -16.90
CA ALA A 378 -1.53 -9.18 -15.89
C ALA A 378 -1.42 -8.33 -14.62
N LEU A 379 -0.21 -8.08 -14.13
CA LEU A 379 0.01 -7.23 -12.97
C LEU A 379 -0.45 -5.80 -13.23
N ARG A 380 -0.17 -5.24 -14.41
CA ARG A 380 -0.70 -3.92 -14.79
C ARG A 380 -2.22 -3.89 -14.77
N GLN A 381 -2.88 -4.90 -15.31
CA GLN A 381 -4.34 -5.02 -15.30
C GLN A 381 -4.89 -5.13 -13.87
N VAL A 382 -4.23 -5.87 -12.98
CA VAL A 382 -4.60 -5.94 -11.56
C VAL A 382 -4.49 -4.56 -10.90
N LEU A 383 -3.39 -3.83 -11.11
CA LEU A 383 -3.22 -2.49 -10.55
C LEU A 383 -4.29 -1.51 -11.04
N GLU A 384 -4.61 -1.53 -12.35
CA GLU A 384 -5.69 -0.70 -12.91
C GLU A 384 -7.07 -1.08 -12.34
N THR A 385 -7.32 -2.37 -12.13
CA THR A 385 -8.58 -2.87 -11.55
C THR A 385 -8.74 -2.44 -10.09
N GLU A 386 -7.67 -2.54 -9.31
CA GLU A 386 -7.68 -2.15 -7.90
C GLU A 386 -7.73 -0.63 -7.73
N GLU A 387 -7.09 0.16 -8.61
CA GLU A 387 -7.23 1.62 -8.65
C GLU A 387 -8.69 2.03 -8.90
N ALA A 388 -9.31 1.49 -9.95
CA ALA A 388 -10.71 1.77 -10.27
C ALA A 388 -11.65 1.31 -9.13
N GLY A 389 -11.37 0.17 -8.51
CA GLY A 389 -12.08 -0.35 -7.34
C GLY A 389 -12.03 0.59 -6.13
N LEU A 390 -10.83 1.11 -5.82
CA LEU A 390 -10.60 2.09 -4.75
C LEU A 390 -11.46 3.33 -4.96
N LEU A 391 -11.37 3.94 -6.14
CA LEU A 391 -12.06 5.20 -6.43
C LEU A 391 -13.57 4.99 -6.45
N LYS A 392 -14.06 3.92 -7.07
CA LYS A 392 -15.49 3.58 -7.10
C LYS A 392 -16.06 3.40 -5.69
N ARG A 393 -15.36 2.63 -4.84
CA ARG A 393 -15.78 2.39 -3.45
C ARG A 393 -15.78 3.68 -2.64
N THR A 394 -14.73 4.49 -2.78
CA THR A 394 -14.61 5.76 -2.08
C THR A 394 -15.75 6.71 -2.49
N ALA A 395 -16.01 6.89 -3.79
CA ALA A 395 -17.13 7.70 -4.28
C ALA A 395 -18.49 7.21 -3.76
N ALA A 396 -18.74 5.89 -3.77
CA ALA A 396 -19.98 5.29 -3.30
C ALA A 396 -20.24 5.49 -1.80
N LEU A 397 -19.19 5.56 -0.97
CA LEU A 397 -19.30 5.76 0.47
C LEU A 397 -19.21 7.22 0.91
N THR A 398 -18.91 8.15 -0.01
CA THR A 398 -18.65 9.57 0.32
C THR A 398 -19.52 10.53 -0.49
N LEU A 399 -19.27 10.67 -1.80
CA LEU A 399 -19.96 11.59 -2.70
C LEU A 399 -21.41 11.17 -2.97
N GLN A 400 -21.63 9.89 -3.26
CA GLN A 400 -22.95 9.40 -3.64
C GLN A 400 -24.01 9.61 -2.54
N PRO A 401 -23.73 9.39 -1.25
CA PRO A 401 -24.65 9.72 -0.16
C PRO A 401 -24.99 11.22 -0.06
N VAL A 402 -24.05 12.12 -0.41
CA VAL A 402 -24.31 13.58 -0.43
C VAL A 402 -25.34 13.89 -1.51
N PHE A 403 -25.09 13.45 -2.74
CA PHE A 403 -26.00 13.69 -3.86
C PHE A 403 -27.40 13.10 -3.62
N GLN A 404 -27.46 11.85 -3.12
CA GLN A 404 -28.73 11.17 -2.85
C GLN A 404 -29.57 11.85 -1.76
N ARG A 405 -28.95 12.55 -0.81
CA ARG A 405 -29.65 13.20 0.30
C ARG A 405 -29.97 14.66 0.02
N PHE A 406 -29.13 15.38 -0.71
CA PHE A 406 -29.33 16.79 -0.96
C PHE A 406 -30.44 17.01 -2.00
N ALA A 407 -30.53 16.18 -3.04
CA ALA A 407 -31.54 16.34 -4.10
C ALA A 407 -32.98 16.39 -3.57
N PRO A 408 -33.44 15.42 -2.75
CA PRO A 408 -34.79 15.44 -2.19
C PRO A 408 -35.06 16.64 -1.26
N VAL A 409 -34.04 17.12 -0.55
CA VAL A 409 -34.18 18.28 0.34
C VAL A 409 -34.31 19.58 -0.46
N ILE A 410 -33.54 19.72 -1.54
CA ILE A 410 -33.66 20.85 -2.47
C ILE A 410 -35.06 20.89 -3.08
N GLU A 411 -35.58 19.74 -3.54
CA GLU A 411 -36.96 19.64 -4.05
C GLU A 411 -37.99 20.06 -2.99
N ARG A 412 -37.83 19.59 -1.74
CA ARG A 412 -38.73 19.96 -0.64
C ARG A 412 -38.71 21.45 -0.34
N LEU A 413 -37.54 22.09 -0.32
CA LEU A 413 -37.37 23.53 -0.10
C LEU A 413 -37.99 24.35 -1.23
N GLN A 414 -37.81 23.94 -2.48
CA GLN A 414 -38.44 24.58 -3.64
C GLN A 414 -39.96 24.43 -3.62
N GLN A 415 -40.48 23.27 -3.21
CA GLN A 415 -41.92 23.06 -3.02
C GLN A 415 -42.46 23.96 -1.90
N ALA A 416 -41.78 24.02 -0.76
CA ALA A 416 -42.12 24.89 0.37
C ALA A 416 -42.17 26.37 -0.06
N ALA A 417 -41.21 26.82 -0.88
CA ALA A 417 -41.19 28.18 -1.41
C ALA A 417 -42.43 28.48 -2.28
N ARG A 418 -42.86 27.53 -3.14
CA ARG A 418 -44.07 27.67 -3.97
C ARG A 418 -45.36 27.70 -3.12
N GLU A 419 -45.41 26.91 -2.05
CA GLU A 419 -46.54 26.90 -1.10
C GLU A 419 -46.69 28.25 -0.39
N VAL A 420 -45.56 28.83 0.07
CA VAL A 420 -45.54 30.17 0.68
C VAL A 420 -45.88 31.26 -0.35
N GLU A 421 -45.36 31.17 -1.58
CA GLU A 421 -45.64 32.13 -2.66
C GLU A 421 -47.13 32.19 -3.00
N ALA A 422 -47.77 31.04 -3.21
CA ALA A 422 -49.19 30.96 -3.50
C ALA A 422 -50.06 31.52 -2.36
N ALA A 423 -49.65 31.29 -1.10
CA ALA A 423 -50.35 31.84 0.06
C ALA A 423 -50.17 33.37 0.18
N CYS A 424 -48.99 33.89 -0.13
CA CYS A 424 -48.74 35.34 -0.19
C CYS A 424 -49.58 36.00 -1.29
N ASP A 425 -49.62 35.42 -2.50
CA ASP A 425 -50.41 35.95 -3.62
C ASP A 425 -51.92 35.96 -3.29
N ALA A 426 -52.42 34.93 -2.60
CA ALA A 426 -53.81 34.88 -2.12
C ALA A 426 -54.12 35.96 -1.05
N ALA A 427 -53.16 36.26 -0.15
CA ALA A 427 -53.31 37.32 0.84
C ALA A 427 -53.30 38.71 0.19
N VAL A 428 -52.43 38.94 -0.81
CA VAL A 428 -52.39 40.19 -1.59
C VAL A 428 -53.68 40.40 -2.39
N ALA A 429 -54.31 39.32 -2.87
CA ALA A 429 -55.61 39.36 -3.55
C ALA A 429 -56.83 39.54 -2.61
N GLY A 430 -56.61 39.81 -1.32
CA GLY A 430 -57.68 40.07 -0.33
C GLY A 430 -58.11 38.86 0.52
N GLY A 431 -57.35 37.76 0.51
CA GLY A 431 -57.60 36.59 1.35
C GLY A 431 -57.25 36.79 2.84
N PRO A 432 -57.80 35.96 3.75
CA PRO A 432 -57.56 36.08 5.18
C PRO A 432 -56.10 35.77 5.58
N VAL A 433 -55.44 36.70 6.26
CA VAL A 433 -54.04 36.62 6.73
C VAL A 433 -53.77 35.39 7.62
N GLY A 434 -54.78 34.90 8.34
CA GLY A 434 -54.68 33.66 9.13
C GLY A 434 -54.33 32.42 8.30
N VAL A 435 -54.79 32.33 7.05
CA VAL A 435 -54.46 31.20 6.15
C VAL A 435 -52.99 31.23 5.72
N LEU A 436 -52.41 32.42 5.55
CA LEU A 436 -50.98 32.60 5.27
C LEU A 436 -50.14 32.18 6.48
N ARG A 437 -50.53 32.58 7.70
CA ARG A 437 -49.85 32.15 8.94
C ARG A 437 -49.89 30.63 9.12
N ASP A 438 -51.04 30.01 8.93
CA ASP A 438 -51.21 28.56 9.05
C ASP A 438 -50.37 27.81 8.00
N THR A 439 -50.21 28.39 6.81
CA THR A 439 -49.38 27.83 5.75
C THR A 439 -47.90 27.92 6.11
N ILE A 440 -47.40 29.08 6.54
CA ILE A 440 -45.99 29.26 6.95
C ILE A 440 -45.65 28.38 8.16
N SER A 441 -46.51 28.31 9.18
CA SER A 441 -46.29 27.47 10.36
C SER A 441 -46.19 25.98 9.99
N ARG A 442 -47.05 25.51 9.07
CA ARG A 442 -47.04 24.14 8.56
C ARG A 442 -45.80 23.85 7.70
N VAL A 443 -45.42 24.80 6.83
CA VAL A 443 -44.23 24.73 6.00
C VAL A 443 -42.98 24.66 6.87
N GLN A 444 -42.87 25.50 7.89
CA GLN A 444 -41.76 25.50 8.84
C GLN A 444 -41.63 24.16 9.56
N ALA A 445 -42.68 23.72 10.25
CA ALA A 445 -42.66 22.47 11.01
C ALA A 445 -42.40 21.24 10.11
N GLY A 446 -42.97 21.23 8.90
CA GLY A 446 -42.80 20.14 7.94
C GLY A 446 -41.42 20.12 7.28
N THR A 447 -40.88 21.28 6.91
CA THR A 447 -39.61 21.39 6.17
C THR A 447 -38.41 21.18 7.09
N VAL A 448 -38.40 21.80 8.29
CA VAL A 448 -37.33 21.60 9.28
C VAL A 448 -37.24 20.13 9.71
N ARG A 449 -38.39 19.50 9.99
CA ARG A 449 -38.43 18.06 10.35
C ARG A 449 -37.92 17.18 9.21
N TYR A 450 -38.30 17.47 7.97
CA TYR A 450 -37.84 16.71 6.80
C TYR A 450 -36.33 16.85 6.58
N MET A 451 -35.79 18.07 6.73
CA MET A 451 -34.34 18.33 6.67
C MET A 451 -33.58 17.56 7.75
N GLN A 452 -34.03 17.61 9.01
CA GLN A 452 -33.42 16.85 10.12
C GLN A 452 -33.41 15.35 9.82
N GLN A 453 -34.54 14.77 9.44
CA GLN A 453 -34.64 13.32 9.15
C GLN A 453 -33.78 12.87 7.96
N THR A 454 -33.63 13.72 6.94
CA THR A 454 -32.94 13.35 5.68
C THR A 454 -31.45 13.62 5.75
N LEU A 455 -31.02 14.66 6.46
CA LEU A 455 -29.62 15.08 6.56
C LEU A 455 -28.90 14.46 7.77
N ASP A 456 -29.60 14.05 8.83
CA ASP A 456 -29.00 13.36 9.97
C ASP A 456 -28.69 11.89 9.65
N SER A 457 -27.47 11.62 9.18
CA SER A 457 -26.99 10.24 8.97
C SER A 457 -25.58 10.00 9.49
N VAL A 458 -25.55 9.66 10.78
CA VAL A 458 -24.36 9.15 11.46
C VAL A 458 -23.76 7.95 10.73
N THR A 459 -24.57 7.07 10.14
CA THR A 459 -24.08 5.86 9.46
C THR A 459 -23.25 6.18 8.21
N ALA A 460 -23.72 7.09 7.35
CA ALA A 460 -22.97 7.51 6.15
C ALA A 460 -21.66 8.22 6.52
N LEU A 461 -21.68 9.09 7.54
CA LEU A 461 -20.49 9.77 8.05
C LEU A 461 -19.46 8.78 8.62
N VAL A 462 -19.90 7.75 9.35
CA VAL A 462 -19.01 6.70 9.89
C VAL A 462 -18.40 5.84 8.78
N GLN A 463 -19.16 5.53 7.73
CA GLN A 463 -18.64 4.77 6.59
C GLN A 463 -17.64 5.57 5.77
N ALA A 464 -17.93 6.86 5.53
CA ALA A 464 -17.01 7.81 4.92
C ALA A 464 -15.72 7.97 5.76
N ASP A 465 -15.84 8.06 7.08
CA ASP A 465 -14.70 8.19 7.99
C ASP A 465 -13.78 6.96 7.91
N ARG A 466 -14.34 5.75 7.90
CA ARG A 466 -13.57 4.50 7.82
C ARG A 466 -12.77 4.39 6.53
N VAL A 467 -13.40 4.66 5.37
CA VAL A 467 -12.71 4.53 4.07
C VAL A 467 -11.62 5.59 3.88
N LEU A 468 -11.74 6.75 4.55
CA LEU A 468 -10.77 7.85 4.46
C LEU A 468 -9.68 7.82 5.54
N ASP A 469 -9.87 7.07 6.64
CA ASP A 469 -8.84 6.90 7.69
C ASP A 469 -7.69 6.01 7.22
N GLN A 470 -8.01 4.92 6.52
CA GLN A 470 -7.05 3.97 5.93
C GLN A 470 -7.33 3.76 4.43
N PRO A 471 -7.07 4.78 3.58
CA PRO A 471 -7.40 4.73 2.17
C PRO A 471 -6.59 3.66 1.44
N GLY A 472 -7.26 2.71 0.79
CA GLY A 472 -6.62 1.69 -0.06
C GLY A 472 -6.05 0.48 0.67
N GLU A 473 -6.33 0.30 1.96
CA GLU A 473 -5.86 -0.87 2.74
C GLU A 473 -6.35 -2.19 2.13
N GLU A 474 -7.62 -2.27 1.74
CA GLU A 474 -8.18 -3.50 1.17
C GLU A 474 -7.58 -3.84 -0.20
N GLU A 475 -7.36 -2.81 -1.02
CA GLU A 475 -6.72 -2.92 -2.33
C GLU A 475 -5.27 -3.36 -2.20
N GLU A 476 -4.53 -2.82 -1.22
CA GLU A 476 -3.15 -3.23 -0.93
C GLU A 476 -3.06 -4.73 -0.59
N VAL A 477 -3.97 -5.23 0.24
CA VAL A 477 -4.03 -6.66 0.57
C VAL A 477 -4.28 -7.54 -0.66
N ARG A 478 -5.14 -7.09 -1.60
CA ARG A 478 -5.42 -7.83 -2.84
C ARG A 478 -4.23 -7.80 -3.80
N VAL A 479 -3.57 -6.65 -3.96
CA VAL A 479 -2.33 -6.53 -4.75
C VAL A 479 -1.23 -7.41 -4.16
N HIS A 480 -1.04 -7.38 -2.84
CA HIS A 480 -0.03 -8.21 -2.17
C HIS A 480 -0.28 -9.71 -2.38
N ARG A 481 -1.53 -10.17 -2.21
CA ARG A 481 -1.92 -11.55 -2.49
C ARG A 481 -1.63 -11.96 -3.93
N TYR A 482 -1.88 -11.08 -4.90
CA TYR A 482 -1.54 -11.36 -6.29
C TYR A 482 -0.03 -11.46 -6.51
N VAL A 483 0.77 -10.59 -5.88
CA VAL A 483 2.24 -10.65 -5.92
C VAL A 483 2.78 -11.95 -5.34
N GLU A 484 2.21 -12.45 -4.26
CA GLU A 484 2.59 -13.74 -3.65
C GLU A 484 2.37 -14.93 -4.59
N GLN A 485 1.39 -14.85 -5.50
CA GLN A 485 1.08 -15.87 -6.50
C GLN A 485 2.01 -15.85 -7.71
N LEU A 486 2.83 -14.80 -7.88
CA LEU A 486 3.77 -14.71 -8.99
C LEU A 486 4.85 -15.80 -8.91
N PRO A 487 5.38 -16.25 -10.07
CA PRO A 487 6.54 -17.14 -10.11
C PRO A 487 7.70 -16.56 -9.29
N GLU A 488 8.33 -17.40 -8.47
CA GLU A 488 9.48 -16.96 -7.66
C GLU A 488 10.65 -16.59 -8.57
N ARG A 489 10.97 -17.46 -9.53
CA ARG A 489 12.14 -17.34 -10.41
C ARG A 489 11.79 -17.62 -11.87
N LEU A 490 12.33 -16.80 -12.78
CA LEU A 490 12.33 -17.06 -14.21
C LEU A 490 13.77 -17.08 -14.74
N THR A 491 14.09 -18.07 -15.58
CA THR A 491 15.39 -18.18 -16.27
C THR A 491 15.26 -17.72 -17.71
N LEU A 492 16.14 -16.83 -18.14
CA LEU A 492 16.02 -16.11 -19.41
C LEU A 492 17.37 -16.09 -20.11
N HIS A 493 17.37 -16.09 -21.43
CA HIS A 493 18.57 -15.81 -22.22
C HIS A 493 18.58 -14.36 -22.70
N SER A 494 19.72 -13.91 -23.23
CA SER A 494 19.78 -12.61 -23.89
C SER A 494 18.96 -12.61 -25.18
N PRO A 495 18.03 -11.66 -25.37
CA PRO A 495 17.15 -11.67 -26.52
C PRO A 495 17.96 -11.55 -27.83
N PRO A 496 17.68 -12.39 -28.83
CA PRO A 496 18.40 -12.35 -30.09
C PRO A 496 18.06 -11.08 -30.88
N LYS A 497 19.07 -10.49 -31.52
CA LYS A 497 18.91 -9.25 -32.29
C LYS A 497 18.60 -9.56 -33.76
N PRO A 498 17.62 -8.88 -34.38
CA PRO A 498 17.34 -9.05 -35.80
C PRO A 498 18.50 -8.53 -36.70
N PRO A 499 18.76 -9.16 -37.86
CA PRO A 499 18.06 -10.33 -38.41
C PRO A 499 18.48 -11.64 -37.73
N ILE A 500 17.50 -12.46 -37.33
CA ILE A 500 17.74 -13.73 -36.63
C ILE A 500 17.80 -14.87 -37.66
N THR A 501 19.03 -15.29 -37.95
CA THR A 501 19.34 -16.41 -38.87
C THR A 501 19.94 -17.61 -38.14
N ARG A 502 20.48 -17.42 -36.93
CA ARG A 502 21.06 -18.46 -36.08
C ARG A 502 20.86 -18.16 -34.61
N VAL A 503 20.58 -19.21 -33.84
CA VAL A 503 20.46 -19.18 -32.37
C VAL A 503 21.62 -19.96 -31.76
N ASP A 504 22.21 -19.42 -30.69
CA ASP A 504 23.17 -20.14 -29.86
C ASP A 504 22.52 -20.54 -28.52
N PRO A 505 22.23 -21.84 -28.31
CA PRO A 505 21.62 -22.32 -27.07
C PRO A 505 22.57 -22.28 -25.86
N ARG A 506 23.85 -21.91 -26.04
CA ARG A 506 24.85 -21.79 -24.96
C ARG A 506 25.04 -20.35 -24.46
N GLY A 507 24.14 -19.45 -24.86
CA GLY A 507 24.18 -18.05 -24.44
C GLY A 507 24.12 -17.85 -22.92
N PRO A 508 24.53 -16.67 -22.42
CA PRO A 508 24.44 -16.35 -21.01
C PRO A 508 22.98 -16.38 -20.52
N VAL A 509 22.78 -16.96 -19.33
CA VAL A 509 21.47 -17.09 -18.68
C VAL A 509 21.35 -16.08 -17.55
N LEU A 510 20.25 -15.34 -17.55
CA LEU A 510 19.81 -14.42 -16.51
C LEU A 510 18.74 -15.09 -15.65
N ARG A 511 18.89 -15.00 -14.33
CA ARG A 511 17.87 -15.43 -13.37
C ARG A 511 17.18 -14.20 -12.78
N LEU A 512 15.86 -14.12 -12.93
CA LEU A 512 15.03 -13.05 -12.37
C LEU A 512 14.20 -13.57 -11.20
N GLU A 513 14.36 -12.95 -10.04
CA GLU A 513 13.50 -13.17 -8.86
C GLU A 513 12.24 -12.29 -8.99
N VAL A 514 11.29 -12.68 -9.84
CA VAL A 514 10.16 -11.83 -10.26
C VAL A 514 9.30 -11.40 -9.07
N ARG A 515 8.98 -12.32 -8.17
CA ARG A 515 8.21 -12.04 -6.95
C ARG A 515 8.88 -10.97 -6.09
N THR A 516 10.18 -11.12 -5.84
CA THR A 516 10.96 -10.18 -5.01
C THR A 516 11.02 -8.81 -5.66
N ILE A 517 11.27 -8.74 -6.98
CA ILE A 517 11.33 -7.48 -7.71
C ILE A 517 9.98 -6.75 -7.67
N ALA A 518 8.87 -7.49 -7.81
CA ALA A 518 7.52 -6.95 -7.70
C ALA A 518 7.20 -6.46 -6.27
N ALA A 519 7.49 -7.26 -5.25
CA ALA A 519 7.28 -6.91 -3.85
C ALA A 519 8.09 -5.66 -3.44
N GLU A 520 9.33 -5.54 -3.88
CA GLU A 520 10.14 -4.33 -3.64
C GLU A 520 9.65 -3.10 -4.38
N ALA A 521 9.10 -3.26 -5.59
CA ALA A 521 8.55 -2.14 -6.36
C ALA A 521 7.25 -1.60 -5.72
N LEU A 522 6.51 -2.46 -5.01
CA LEU A 522 5.21 -2.22 -4.37
C LEU A 522 5.35 -2.10 -2.83
N ALA A 523 6.54 -1.75 -2.32
CA ALA A 523 6.84 -1.81 -0.89
C ALA A 523 6.28 -0.63 -0.06
N VAL A 524 5.75 0.41 -0.70
CA VAL A 524 5.23 1.59 0.00
C VAL A 524 3.72 1.41 0.22
N PRO A 525 3.22 1.35 1.47
CA PRO A 525 1.81 1.09 1.73
C PRO A 525 0.88 2.16 1.11
N LEU A 526 -0.22 1.72 0.48
CA LEU A 526 -1.19 2.63 -0.15
C LEU A 526 -1.82 3.62 0.85
N PRO A 527 -2.18 3.21 2.09
CA PRO A 527 -2.69 4.15 3.10
C PRO A 527 -1.70 5.25 3.46
N GLN A 528 -0.40 5.01 3.31
CA GLN A 528 0.61 6.04 3.53
C GLN A 528 0.66 7.04 2.36
N GLN A 529 0.57 6.56 1.12
CA GLN A 529 0.61 7.40 -0.08
C GLN A 529 -0.63 8.27 -0.23
N LEU A 530 -1.81 7.76 0.17
CA LEU A 530 -3.10 8.42 0.00
C LEU A 530 -3.57 9.23 1.23
N ARG A 531 -2.81 9.21 2.33
CA ARG A 531 -3.22 9.83 3.61
C ARG A 531 -3.56 11.31 3.49
N GLU A 532 -2.67 12.12 2.92
CA GLU A 532 -2.88 13.56 2.81
C GLU A 532 -4.11 13.95 1.96
N PRO A 533 -4.25 13.46 0.71
CA PRO A 533 -5.43 13.79 -0.10
C PRO A 533 -6.72 13.23 0.50
N ALA A 534 -6.70 12.04 1.13
CA ALA A 534 -7.86 11.50 1.82
C ALA A 534 -8.28 12.35 3.03
N GLN A 535 -7.32 12.87 3.80
CA GLN A 535 -7.60 13.79 4.92
C GLN A 535 -8.16 15.13 4.45
N ALA A 536 -7.64 15.68 3.34
CA ALA A 536 -8.17 16.91 2.74
C ALA A 536 -9.61 16.71 2.26
N PHE A 537 -9.89 15.59 1.57
CA PHE A 537 -11.24 15.25 1.13
C PHE A 537 -12.19 15.00 2.30
N ARG A 538 -11.72 14.32 3.36
CA ARG A 538 -12.46 14.13 4.61
C ARG A 538 -12.83 15.45 5.29
N ALA A 539 -11.89 16.40 5.36
CA ALA A 539 -12.15 17.71 5.94
C ALA A 539 -13.20 18.49 5.14
N ALA A 540 -13.11 18.47 3.80
CA ALA A 540 -14.10 19.08 2.93
C ALA A 540 -15.48 18.43 3.07
N LEU A 541 -15.54 17.10 3.18
CA LEU A 541 -16.79 16.37 3.42
C LEU A 541 -17.44 16.78 4.75
N LEU A 542 -16.66 16.85 5.83
CA LEU A 542 -17.15 17.30 7.14
C LEU A 542 -17.61 18.75 7.12
N ALA A 543 -16.93 19.62 6.37
CA ALA A 543 -17.38 21.01 6.19
C ALA A 543 -18.74 21.06 5.48
N VAL A 544 -18.91 20.34 4.36
CA VAL A 544 -20.19 20.26 3.64
C VAL A 544 -21.32 19.78 4.55
N TRP A 545 -21.09 18.74 5.36
CA TRP A 545 -22.11 18.28 6.32
C TRP A 545 -22.36 19.30 7.45
N GLY A 546 -21.33 20.00 7.93
CA GLY A 546 -21.50 21.05 8.94
C GLY A 546 -22.30 22.26 8.45
N GLU A 547 -22.15 22.64 7.18
CA GLU A 547 -22.94 23.72 6.57
C GLU A 547 -24.44 23.37 6.47
N THR A 548 -24.80 22.08 6.42
CA THR A 548 -26.22 21.69 6.41
C THR A 548 -26.94 21.99 7.72
N GLU A 549 -26.25 21.93 8.87
CA GLU A 549 -26.80 22.30 10.18
C GLU A 549 -27.07 23.81 10.23
N GLN A 550 -26.14 24.63 9.73
CA GLN A 550 -26.32 26.08 9.63
C GLN A 550 -27.50 26.43 8.72
N LEU A 551 -27.63 25.75 7.57
CA LEU A 551 -28.76 25.94 6.66
C LEU A 551 -30.12 25.60 7.30
N GLN A 552 -30.18 24.56 8.15
CA GLN A 552 -31.40 24.26 8.91
C GLN A 552 -31.79 25.42 9.85
N HIS A 553 -30.82 25.99 10.56
CA HIS A 553 -31.06 27.15 11.43
C HIS A 553 -31.49 28.40 10.64
N ILE A 554 -30.89 28.65 9.48
CA ILE A 554 -31.26 29.77 8.60
C ILE A 554 -32.72 29.61 8.13
N VAL A 555 -33.12 28.41 7.69
CA VAL A 555 -34.50 28.14 7.27
C VAL A 555 -35.48 28.32 8.43
N GLN A 556 -35.15 27.81 9.62
CA GLN A 556 -36.00 27.97 10.80
C GLN A 556 -36.17 29.45 11.16
N TYR A 557 -35.07 30.19 11.30
CA TYR A 557 -35.07 31.60 11.68
C TYR A 557 -35.86 32.48 10.69
N ASN A 558 -35.63 32.30 9.39
CA ASN A 558 -36.32 33.09 8.37
C ASN A 558 -37.84 32.88 8.40
N LEU A 559 -38.31 31.66 8.69
CA LEU A 559 -39.74 31.37 8.80
C LEU A 559 -40.34 31.84 10.13
N GLU A 560 -39.58 31.82 11.24
CA GLU A 560 -40.01 32.45 12.52
C GLU A 560 -40.15 33.96 12.37
N ALA A 561 -39.17 34.63 11.76
CA ALA A 561 -39.22 36.06 11.49
C ALA A 561 -40.42 36.43 10.58
N ALA A 562 -40.74 35.59 9.59
CA ALA A 562 -41.93 35.78 8.76
C ALA A 562 -43.24 35.64 9.55
N LEU A 563 -43.30 34.74 10.55
CA LEU A 563 -44.46 34.58 11.44
C LEU A 563 -44.63 35.74 12.41
N ASP A 564 -43.53 36.29 12.93
CA ASP A 564 -43.53 37.43 13.84
C ASP A 564 -44.02 38.70 13.14
N GLU A 565 -43.59 38.96 11.90
CA GLU A 565 -44.11 40.06 11.08
C GLU A 565 -45.63 39.93 10.82
N LEU A 566 -46.14 38.71 10.66
CA LEU A 566 -47.57 38.44 10.52
C LEU A 566 -48.35 38.64 11.84
N ALA A 567 -47.75 38.40 13.00
CA ALA A 567 -48.37 38.66 14.30
C ALA A 567 -48.61 40.17 14.52
N HIS A 568 -47.66 41.00 14.07
CA HIS A 568 -47.78 42.46 14.14
C HIS A 568 -48.84 43.06 13.20
N LEU A 569 -49.27 42.33 12.16
CA LEU A 569 -50.38 42.74 11.29
C LEU A 569 -51.76 42.46 11.91
N GLU A 570 -51.87 41.50 12.83
CA GLU A 570 -53.14 41.16 13.49
C GLU A 570 -53.35 41.87 14.83
N GLY A 571 -52.28 42.27 15.54
CA GLY A 571 -52.34 42.96 16.84
C GLY A 571 -52.95 44.37 16.83
N GLY A 572 -53.45 44.87 15.69
CA GLY A 572 -54.07 46.19 15.57
C GLY A 572 -55.57 46.26 15.90
N LYS A 573 -56.20 45.21 16.44
CA LYS A 573 -57.67 45.14 16.62
C LYS A 573 -58.20 45.06 18.06
N ASP A 574 -57.39 44.95 19.10
CA ASP A 574 -57.86 44.69 20.47
C ASP A 574 -57.37 45.69 21.55
N GLU A 575 -57.33 47.00 21.26
CA GLU A 575 -57.29 48.02 22.32
C GLU A 575 -58.60 48.82 22.37
N ALA A 576 -59.26 48.76 23.54
CA ALA A 576 -60.50 49.45 23.87
C ALA A 576 -60.31 50.99 23.96
N PRO A 577 -61.37 51.79 23.77
CA PRO A 577 -61.24 53.18 23.33
C PRO A 577 -61.06 54.18 24.47
N ALA A 578 -60.16 55.15 24.29
CA ALA A 578 -60.14 56.41 25.02
C ALA A 578 -60.50 57.56 24.05
N PRO A 579 -61.23 58.61 24.50
CA PRO A 579 -61.83 59.58 23.60
C PRO A 579 -60.83 60.70 23.31
N ASP A 580 -60.37 60.82 22.08
CA ASP A 580 -60.02 62.12 21.48
C ASP A 580 -60.06 62.04 19.95
N ALA A 581 -61.22 62.45 19.43
CA ALA A 581 -61.51 62.55 18.00
C ALA A 581 -60.81 63.78 17.41
N ARG A 582 -59.55 63.61 17.00
CA ARG A 582 -58.86 64.40 15.94
C ARG A 582 -57.45 63.90 15.60
N ALA A 583 -56.89 62.94 16.34
CA ALA A 583 -55.62 62.28 16.00
C ALA A 583 -55.79 60.96 15.20
N ALA A 584 -57.01 60.39 15.19
CA ALA A 584 -57.26 59.05 14.63
C ALA A 584 -57.25 58.97 13.09
N GLU A 585 -57.52 60.07 12.38
CA GLU A 585 -57.54 60.09 10.90
C GLU A 585 -56.12 60.20 10.27
N ALA A 586 -55.13 60.72 11.02
CA ALA A 586 -53.74 60.74 10.57
C ALA A 586 -53.02 59.40 10.81
N GLN A 587 -53.37 58.67 11.88
CA GLN A 587 -52.79 57.37 12.22
C GLN A 587 -53.37 56.19 11.42
N THR A 588 -54.64 56.25 11.00
CA THR A 588 -55.23 55.20 10.13
C THR A 588 -54.75 55.28 8.67
N ALA A 589 -54.39 56.48 8.18
CA ALA A 589 -53.81 56.66 6.84
C ALA A 589 -52.34 56.16 6.75
N GLU A 590 -51.58 56.25 7.85
CA GLU A 590 -50.18 55.81 7.91
C GLU A 590 -50.01 54.29 8.13
N VAL A 591 -51.02 53.62 8.71
CA VAL A 591 -51.07 52.15 8.90
C VAL A 591 -51.56 51.44 7.62
N ALA A 592 -52.44 52.08 6.84
CA ALA A 592 -52.87 51.57 5.54
C ALA A 592 -51.76 51.65 4.47
N SER A 593 -50.84 52.62 4.55
CA SER A 593 -49.71 52.72 3.62
C SER A 593 -48.56 51.74 3.90
N LYS A 594 -48.46 51.20 5.14
CA LYS A 594 -47.41 50.24 5.56
C LYS A 594 -47.81 48.75 5.45
N SER A 595 -49.08 48.44 5.19
CA SER A 595 -49.56 47.06 4.97
C SER A 595 -48.97 46.36 3.74
N PRO A 596 -48.85 46.99 2.55
CA PRO A 596 -48.20 46.36 1.39
C PRO A 596 -46.68 46.14 1.59
N ASP A 597 -45.99 47.03 2.33
CA ASP A 597 -44.56 46.89 2.65
C ASP A 597 -44.28 45.68 3.56
N ARG A 598 -45.14 45.39 4.55
CA ARG A 598 -44.94 44.25 5.46
C ARG A 598 -45.23 42.89 4.82
N LEU A 599 -46.24 42.79 3.94
CA LEU A 599 -46.47 41.57 3.16
C LEU A 599 -45.33 41.27 2.19
N ALA A 600 -44.67 42.32 1.66
CA ALA A 600 -43.45 42.17 0.88
C ALA A 600 -42.29 41.61 1.73
N SER A 601 -42.11 42.09 2.96
CA SER A 601 -41.12 41.53 3.91
C SER A 601 -41.39 40.07 4.28
N VAL A 602 -42.65 39.67 4.48
CA VAL A 602 -43.03 38.26 4.73
C VAL A 602 -42.71 37.38 3.52
N ARG A 603 -42.94 37.88 2.29
CA ARG A 603 -42.57 37.17 1.06
C ARG A 603 -41.06 36.99 0.94
N GLU A 604 -40.29 38.03 1.25
CA GLU A 604 -38.81 37.99 1.22
C GLU A 604 -38.23 37.03 2.27
N LEU A 605 -38.75 37.05 3.50
CA LEU A 605 -38.30 36.19 4.59
C LEU A 605 -38.70 34.73 4.34
N GLY A 606 -39.96 34.48 3.95
CA GLY A 606 -40.46 33.13 3.73
C GLY A 606 -40.00 32.51 2.41
N ARG A 607 -40.48 33.05 1.28
CA ARG A 607 -40.26 32.48 -0.06
C ARG A 607 -38.81 32.63 -0.51
N ASP A 608 -38.27 33.84 -0.47
CA ASP A 608 -36.89 34.06 -0.95
C ASP A 608 -35.86 33.42 0.01
N GLY A 609 -36.14 33.39 1.31
CA GLY A 609 -35.36 32.66 2.29
C GLY A 609 -35.25 31.16 1.98
N LEU A 610 -36.36 30.51 1.62
CA LEU A 610 -36.40 29.10 1.23
C LEU A 610 -35.69 28.84 -0.12
N GLN A 611 -35.84 29.73 -1.10
CA GLN A 611 -35.13 29.60 -2.39
C GLN A 611 -33.62 29.77 -2.23
N ARG A 612 -33.17 30.74 -1.44
CA ARG A 612 -31.74 30.91 -1.12
C ARG A 612 -31.18 29.67 -0.43
N ALA A 613 -31.91 29.09 0.52
CA ALA A 613 -31.48 27.85 1.18
C ALA A 613 -31.37 26.66 0.20
N ALA A 614 -32.31 26.53 -0.74
CA ALA A 614 -32.25 25.51 -1.79
C ALA A 614 -31.04 25.71 -2.72
N GLN A 615 -30.73 26.95 -3.10
CA GLN A 615 -29.57 27.29 -3.93
C GLN A 615 -28.25 27.00 -3.19
N LEU A 616 -28.11 27.47 -1.95
CA LEU A 616 -26.91 27.22 -1.13
C LEU A 616 -26.65 25.71 -0.96
N LEU A 617 -27.69 24.92 -0.67
CA LEU A 617 -27.57 23.47 -0.56
C LEU A 617 -27.14 22.81 -1.90
N GLY A 618 -27.57 23.36 -3.03
CA GLY A 618 -27.18 22.93 -4.38
C GLY A 618 -25.71 23.22 -4.71
N GLU A 619 -25.17 24.32 -4.20
CA GLU A 619 -23.78 24.77 -4.43
C GLU A 619 -22.77 24.05 -3.52
N LEU A 620 -23.18 23.57 -2.33
CA LEU A 620 -22.29 22.94 -1.35
C LEU A 620 -21.43 21.77 -1.90
N PRO A 621 -21.96 20.82 -2.70
CA PRO A 621 -21.15 19.71 -3.22
C PRO A 621 -19.98 20.16 -4.10
N GLN A 622 -20.02 21.36 -4.69
CA GLN A 622 -18.93 21.87 -5.51
C GLN A 622 -17.60 22.03 -4.72
N GLY A 623 -17.69 22.27 -3.41
CA GLY A 623 -16.52 22.28 -2.52
C GLY A 623 -15.78 20.93 -2.43
N LEU A 624 -16.41 19.83 -2.85
CA LEU A 624 -15.83 18.49 -2.84
C LEU A 624 -15.09 18.14 -4.13
N TYR A 625 -15.32 18.85 -5.24
CA TYR A 625 -14.77 18.50 -6.55
C TYR A 625 -13.24 18.56 -6.60
N ALA A 626 -12.63 19.63 -6.08
CA ALA A 626 -11.18 19.78 -6.09
C ALA A 626 -10.46 18.77 -5.15
N PRO A 627 -10.88 18.58 -3.89
CA PRO A 627 -10.32 17.54 -3.03
C PRO A 627 -10.52 16.10 -3.58
N TRP A 628 -11.68 15.82 -4.18
CA TRP A 628 -11.92 14.54 -4.86
C TRP A 628 -10.98 14.31 -6.04
N THR A 629 -10.78 15.35 -6.86
CA THR A 629 -9.84 15.32 -8.00
C THR A 629 -8.41 15.07 -7.53
N ALA A 630 -7.97 15.73 -6.45
CA ALA A 630 -6.65 15.51 -5.88
C ALA A 630 -6.47 14.08 -5.35
N LEU A 631 -7.52 13.47 -4.78
CA LEU A 631 -7.50 12.07 -4.37
C LEU A 631 -7.39 11.12 -5.56
N CYS A 632 -8.15 11.37 -6.64
CA CYS A 632 -8.04 10.60 -7.89
C CYS A 632 -6.61 10.68 -8.48
N GLU A 633 -6.02 11.87 -8.51
CA GLU A 633 -4.66 12.06 -9.03
C GLU A 633 -3.61 11.37 -8.16
N ALA A 634 -3.78 11.37 -6.84
CA ALA A 634 -2.88 10.67 -5.93
C ALA A 634 -3.00 9.14 -6.04
N ALA A 635 -4.22 8.61 -6.19
CA ALA A 635 -4.45 7.20 -6.46
C ALA A 635 -3.75 6.78 -7.76
N PHE A 636 -3.98 7.52 -8.84
CA PHE A 636 -3.30 7.30 -10.11
C PHE A 636 -1.76 7.33 -9.98
N ALA A 637 -1.22 8.30 -9.25
CA ALA A 637 0.22 8.42 -9.05
C ALA A 637 0.81 7.22 -8.26
N ALA A 638 0.07 6.70 -7.27
CA ALA A 638 0.49 5.53 -6.49
C ALA A 638 0.56 4.28 -7.38
N PHE A 639 -0.55 3.92 -8.05
CA PHE A 639 -0.63 2.71 -8.88
C PHE A 639 0.24 2.79 -10.15
N SER A 640 0.24 3.92 -10.86
CA SER A 640 1.04 4.08 -12.08
C SER A 640 2.53 4.33 -11.81
N GLY A 641 2.86 5.00 -10.71
CA GLY A 641 4.24 5.25 -10.30
C GLY A 641 5.00 3.96 -10.01
N GLU A 642 4.37 3.03 -9.29
CA GLU A 642 4.91 1.71 -8.95
C GLU A 642 5.11 0.83 -10.17
N TRP A 643 4.12 0.79 -11.07
CA TRP A 643 4.22 0.10 -12.36
C TRP A 643 5.41 0.58 -13.19
N ASP A 644 5.64 1.90 -13.24
CA ASP A 644 6.79 2.47 -13.95
C ASP A 644 8.13 2.04 -13.35
N VAL A 645 8.23 1.87 -12.02
CA VAL A 645 9.41 1.31 -11.36
C VAL A 645 9.66 -0.10 -11.84
N LEU A 646 8.63 -0.94 -11.77
CA LEU A 646 8.73 -2.36 -12.05
C LEU A 646 9.06 -2.61 -13.52
N ARG A 647 8.34 -1.97 -14.44
CA ARG A 647 8.58 -2.04 -15.88
C ARG A 647 10.01 -1.64 -16.22
N LEU A 648 10.50 -0.52 -15.69
CA LEU A 648 11.87 -0.06 -15.95
C LEU A 648 12.91 -1.02 -15.39
N ARG A 649 12.70 -1.60 -14.20
CA ARG A 649 13.60 -2.61 -13.61
C ARG A 649 13.71 -3.85 -14.51
N ILE A 650 12.57 -4.37 -14.96
CA ILE A 650 12.48 -5.59 -15.77
C ILE A 650 12.96 -5.35 -17.22
N GLN A 651 12.66 -4.20 -17.81
CA GLN A 651 13.17 -3.83 -19.14
C GLN A 651 14.67 -3.46 -19.11
N SER A 652 15.19 -2.96 -17.98
CA SER A 652 16.63 -2.65 -17.85
C SER A 652 17.50 -3.90 -17.69
N THR A 653 16.90 -5.07 -17.48
CA THR A 653 17.66 -6.31 -17.36
C THR A 653 18.28 -6.76 -18.69
N ASP A 654 17.83 -6.23 -19.83
CA ASP A 654 18.49 -6.38 -21.14
C ASP A 654 19.82 -5.60 -21.26
N LEU A 655 20.16 -4.74 -20.30
CA LEU A 655 21.27 -3.76 -20.37
C LEU A 655 22.24 -3.82 -19.15
N MET A 656 22.25 -4.95 -18.45
CA MET A 656 22.91 -5.11 -17.14
C MET A 656 24.44 -4.96 -17.13
N GLU A 657 25.14 -4.94 -18.27
CA GLU A 657 26.60 -4.75 -18.25
C GLU A 657 27.06 -3.30 -18.13
N GLN A 658 26.22 -2.28 -18.39
CA GLN A 658 26.70 -0.88 -18.50
C GLN A 658 26.01 0.17 -17.61
N ARG A 659 24.88 -0.14 -16.97
CA ARG A 659 24.03 0.92 -16.35
C ARG A 659 23.83 0.88 -14.83
N TRP A 660 24.47 -0.05 -14.12
CA TRP A 660 24.39 -0.13 -12.64
C TRP A 660 24.85 1.17 -11.95
N ALA A 661 25.74 1.94 -12.55
CA ALA A 661 26.19 3.24 -12.00
C ALA A 661 25.14 4.36 -12.17
N GLY A 662 24.41 4.40 -13.29
CA GLY A 662 23.41 5.43 -13.58
C GLY A 662 22.08 5.22 -12.84
N MET A 663 21.72 3.96 -12.55
CA MET A 663 20.46 3.63 -11.91
C MET A 663 20.49 3.86 -10.39
N ARG A 664 21.67 3.81 -9.74
CA ARG A 664 21.86 4.36 -8.38
C ARG A 664 21.53 5.84 -8.29
N VAL A 665 21.71 6.60 -9.37
CA VAL A 665 21.37 8.05 -9.42
C VAL A 665 19.86 8.26 -9.51
N GLN A 666 19.12 7.37 -10.18
CA GLN A 666 17.64 7.35 -10.22
C GLN A 666 17.02 6.75 -8.95
N MET A 667 17.63 5.73 -8.34
CA MET A 667 17.26 5.24 -7.00
C MET A 667 17.54 6.30 -5.96
N ALA A 668 18.67 7.00 -6.02
CA ALA A 668 18.88 8.19 -5.22
C ALA A 668 17.88 9.29 -5.59
N ARG A 669 17.25 9.30 -6.78
CA ARG A 669 16.21 10.27 -7.17
C ARG A 669 14.83 9.87 -6.64
N ARG A 670 14.49 8.58 -6.55
CA ARG A 670 13.25 8.03 -5.96
C ARG A 670 13.33 7.87 -4.46
N LEU A 671 14.47 7.50 -3.89
CA LEU A 671 14.79 7.73 -2.49
C LEU A 671 14.92 9.22 -2.20
N ARG A 672 15.40 10.07 -3.12
CA ARG A 672 15.25 11.53 -2.96
C ARG A 672 13.83 12.02 -3.14
N VAL A 673 12.87 11.26 -3.72
CA VAL A 673 11.41 11.52 -3.81
C VAL A 673 10.67 10.97 -2.61
N PHE A 674 11.02 9.81 -2.09
CA PHE A 674 10.58 9.31 -0.79
C PHE A 674 11.11 10.21 0.34
N TRP A 675 12.40 10.55 0.31
CA TRP A 675 12.99 11.60 1.14
C TRP A 675 12.72 13.02 0.62
N ARG A 676 12.04 13.21 -0.53
CA ARG A 676 11.49 14.53 -0.94
C ARG A 676 10.06 14.67 -0.53
N ASP A 677 9.27 13.63 -0.35
CA ASP A 677 7.86 13.66 0.07
C ASP A 677 7.79 13.50 1.58
N VAL A 678 8.67 12.71 2.19
CA VAL A 678 8.96 12.82 3.62
C VAL A 678 9.60 14.17 3.94
N ARG A 679 10.40 14.76 3.02
CA ARG A 679 10.82 16.17 3.11
C ARG A 679 9.81 17.15 2.56
N GLU A 680 8.80 16.86 1.75
CA GLU A 680 7.88 17.85 1.13
C GLU A 680 6.54 17.84 1.86
N GLN A 681 6.16 16.77 2.57
CA GLN A 681 5.19 16.83 3.67
C GLN A 681 5.84 17.49 4.91
N GLY A 682 7.15 17.27 5.11
CA GLY A 682 7.96 18.01 6.09
C GLY A 682 8.24 19.47 5.68
N GLU A 683 8.41 19.76 4.39
CA GLU A 683 8.77 21.09 3.84
C GLU A 683 7.57 21.86 3.29
N ARG A 684 6.38 21.28 3.06
CA ARG A 684 5.15 22.08 2.85
C ARG A 684 4.61 22.60 4.18
N ARG A 685 4.85 21.89 5.29
CA ARG A 685 4.75 22.46 6.66
C ARG A 685 5.86 23.45 7.03
N LEU A 686 6.98 23.49 6.28
CA LEU A 686 8.09 24.44 6.49
C LEU A 686 8.25 25.50 5.38
N LYS A 687 7.45 25.47 4.30
CA LYS A 687 7.47 26.43 3.17
C LYS A 687 6.13 27.15 2.92
N GLU A 688 5.19 27.06 3.85
CA GLU A 688 4.47 28.27 4.27
C GLU A 688 5.30 29.12 5.27
N ALA A 689 6.39 28.57 5.81
CA ALA A 689 7.37 29.31 6.61
C ALA A 689 8.63 29.77 5.83
N GLY A 690 8.60 29.72 4.48
CA GLY A 690 9.82 29.78 3.67
C GLY A 690 9.84 30.68 2.43
N ARG A 691 8.89 31.62 2.27
CA ARG A 691 8.95 32.70 1.26
C ARG A 691 9.34 34.06 1.85
N TYR A 692 10.34 34.07 2.74
CA TYR A 692 11.13 35.29 3.00
C TYR A 692 12.65 35.10 2.98
N LEU A 693 13.20 33.94 2.58
CA LEU A 693 14.65 33.76 2.59
C LEU A 693 15.20 33.13 1.30
N HIS A 694 14.94 33.82 0.19
CA HIS A 694 15.81 33.76 -1.00
C HIS A 694 16.42 35.12 -1.39
N LEU A 695 16.60 36.03 -0.43
CA LEU A 695 17.49 37.20 -0.57
C LEU A 695 18.76 37.13 0.32
N GLY A 696 18.89 36.14 1.20
CA GLY A 696 20.02 36.08 2.15
C GLY A 696 21.28 35.32 1.70
N ARG A 697 21.23 34.55 0.60
CA ARG A 697 22.33 33.61 0.26
C ARG A 697 23.32 34.06 -0.81
N ARG A 698 23.24 35.30 -1.29
CA ARG A 698 24.26 35.90 -2.16
C ARG A 698 25.08 37.05 -1.53
N GLN A 699 24.74 37.46 -0.29
CA GLN A 699 25.52 38.42 0.51
C GLN A 699 26.35 37.76 1.63
N ALA A 700 26.06 36.50 2.00
CA ALA A 700 26.73 35.78 3.09
C ALA A 700 28.17 35.28 2.76
N ARG A 701 28.76 35.70 1.63
CA ARG A 701 30.21 35.50 1.35
C ARG A 701 31.05 36.75 1.63
N ARG A 702 30.45 37.88 2.04
CA ARG A 702 31.19 39.11 2.40
C ARG A 702 31.23 39.42 3.91
N LEU A 703 30.52 38.66 4.74
CA LEU A 703 30.55 38.79 6.21
C LEU A 703 31.43 37.76 6.92
N ILE A 704 32.14 36.92 6.15
CA ILE A 704 33.07 35.91 6.67
C ILE A 704 34.44 36.51 7.05
N GLN A 705 34.68 37.81 6.86
CA GLN A 705 35.98 38.44 7.15
C GLN A 705 36.04 39.37 8.36
N ARG A 706 34.99 39.51 9.19
CA ARG A 706 35.05 40.40 10.37
C ARG A 706 34.44 39.90 11.68
N GLY A 707 34.05 38.63 11.78
CA GLY A 707 33.43 38.08 13.01
C GLY A 707 34.27 37.05 13.78
N GLN A 708 35.55 36.87 13.44
CA GLN A 708 36.45 36.00 14.20
C GLN A 708 37.04 36.77 15.39
N SER A 709 36.24 37.01 16.42
CA SER A 709 36.73 37.45 17.73
C SER A 709 35.60 37.51 18.77
N ALA A 710 34.93 36.38 19.03
CA ALA A 710 34.29 36.10 20.31
C ALA A 710 33.88 34.63 20.37
N VAL A 711 34.88 33.77 20.58
CA VAL A 711 34.65 32.46 21.19
C VAL A 711 34.03 32.72 22.57
N GLY A 712 32.83 32.19 22.79
CA GLY A 712 32.08 32.30 24.04
C GLY A 712 31.28 31.02 24.28
N VAL A 713 32.01 30.01 24.75
CA VAL A 713 31.65 28.87 25.63
C VAL A 713 30.16 28.65 25.95
N LEU A 714 29.74 27.40 25.68
CA LEU A 714 28.73 26.56 26.36
C LEU A 714 28.23 27.04 27.75
N SER A 715 27.40 28.08 27.81
CA SER A 715 26.89 28.61 29.11
C SER A 715 25.36 28.77 29.16
N GLN A 716 24.61 28.55 28.08
CA GLN A 716 23.16 28.82 28.09
C GLN A 716 22.27 27.67 28.61
N THR A 717 22.79 26.45 28.79
CA THR A 717 21.96 25.31 29.22
C THR A 717 21.67 25.29 30.72
N ASP A 718 22.62 25.74 31.55
CA ASP A 718 22.50 25.61 33.01
C ASP A 718 21.55 26.66 33.59
N ASP A 719 21.61 27.90 33.10
CA ASP A 719 20.70 28.98 33.49
C ASP A 719 19.24 28.66 33.09
N ALA A 720 19.02 28.18 31.87
CA ALA A 720 17.69 27.81 31.37
C ALA A 720 17.10 26.58 32.10
N GLN A 721 17.96 25.64 32.50
CA GLN A 721 17.59 24.51 33.35
C GLN A 721 17.19 24.98 34.75
N GLN A 722 17.97 25.86 35.39
CA GLN A 722 17.67 26.41 36.71
C GLN A 722 16.38 27.25 36.70
N ASP A 723 16.13 28.04 35.65
CA ASP A 723 14.89 28.79 35.45
C ASP A 723 13.67 27.87 35.32
N THR A 724 13.81 26.75 34.62
CA THR A 724 12.72 25.78 34.47
C THR A 724 12.46 25.01 35.76
N ILE A 725 13.52 24.59 36.46
CA ILE A 725 13.40 23.91 37.75
C ILE A 725 12.80 24.83 38.82
N SER A 726 13.26 26.08 38.91
CA SER A 726 12.72 27.07 39.86
C SER A 726 11.25 27.36 39.57
N ALA A 727 10.86 27.51 38.31
CA ALA A 727 9.46 27.70 37.93
C ALA A 727 8.57 26.51 38.33
N ILE A 728 9.04 25.27 38.13
CA ILE A 728 8.31 24.05 38.52
C ILE A 728 8.22 23.90 40.05
N THR A 729 9.26 24.30 40.78
CA THR A 729 9.36 24.15 42.24
C THR A 729 8.46 25.15 42.96
N ASN A 730 8.34 26.38 42.45
CA ASN A 730 7.54 27.46 43.05
C ASN A 730 6.03 27.36 42.72
N LEU A 731 5.52 26.15 42.46
CA LEU A 731 4.10 25.94 42.15
C LEU A 731 3.20 26.35 43.31
N GLU A 732 3.63 26.10 44.54
CA GLU A 732 2.88 26.46 45.75
C GLU A 732 2.80 27.98 45.94
N ASP A 733 3.89 28.70 45.66
CA ASP A 733 3.92 30.17 45.67
C ASP A 733 3.01 30.76 44.60
N LEU A 734 3.03 30.17 43.39
CA LEU A 734 2.15 30.56 42.29
C LEU A 734 0.68 30.35 42.66
N LEU A 735 0.34 29.26 43.35
CA LEU A 735 -1.02 29.03 43.83
C LEU A 735 -1.39 29.94 45.00
N ALA A 736 -0.46 30.30 45.88
CA ALA A 736 -0.71 31.16 47.04
C ALA A 736 -1.13 32.59 46.64
N GLY A 737 -0.61 33.11 45.53
CA GLY A 737 -0.95 34.43 45.00
C GLY A 737 -2.32 34.54 44.31
N LEU A 738 -3.05 33.43 44.14
CA LEU A 738 -4.33 33.40 43.42
C LEU A 738 -5.54 33.48 44.36
N PRO A 739 -6.67 34.07 43.93
CA PRO A 739 -7.92 34.01 44.67
C PRO A 739 -8.35 32.57 45.00
N LEU A 740 -8.95 32.37 46.18
CA LEU A 740 -9.32 31.05 46.70
C LEU A 740 -10.19 30.23 45.73
N VAL A 741 -11.13 30.90 45.04
CA VAL A 741 -12.01 30.25 44.04
C VAL A 741 -11.18 29.69 42.88
N TYR A 742 -10.20 30.44 42.39
CA TYR A 742 -9.31 30.00 41.30
C TYR A 742 -8.41 28.85 41.75
N ARG A 743 -7.87 28.91 42.97
CA ARG A 743 -7.09 27.82 43.57
C ARG A 743 -7.86 26.50 43.63
N LYS A 744 -9.15 26.55 44.01
CA LYS A 744 -10.00 25.36 44.09
C LYS A 744 -10.38 24.79 42.72
N LEU A 745 -10.72 25.64 41.75
CA LEU A 745 -11.16 25.21 40.41
C LEU A 745 -10.00 24.68 39.54
N PHE A 746 -8.78 25.19 39.78
CA PHE A 746 -7.57 24.80 39.07
C PHE A 746 -6.62 23.95 39.93
N ALA A 747 -7.16 23.27 40.94
CA ALA A 747 -6.40 22.32 41.74
C ALA A 747 -5.83 21.19 40.85
N PHE A 748 -4.62 20.76 41.18
CA PHE A 748 -3.90 19.68 40.49
C PHE A 748 -4.36 18.28 40.92
N GLU A 749 -5.60 18.17 41.43
CA GLU A 749 -6.20 16.94 41.91
C GLU A 749 -7.06 16.26 40.82
N PRO A 750 -7.23 14.93 40.87
CA PRO A 750 -8.15 14.24 39.99
C PRO A 750 -9.57 14.81 40.11
N VAL A 751 -10.22 15.05 38.96
CA VAL A 751 -11.56 15.62 38.91
C VAL A 751 -12.54 14.64 39.56
N GLN A 752 -13.33 15.14 40.50
CA GLN A 752 -14.37 14.36 41.18
C GLN A 752 -15.76 14.62 40.59
N VAL A 753 -15.99 15.80 40.01
CA VAL A 753 -17.33 16.21 39.55
C VAL A 753 -17.43 16.02 38.02
N PRO A 754 -18.42 15.27 37.49
CA PRO A 754 -18.59 15.03 36.05
C PRO A 754 -18.64 16.31 35.22
N SER A 755 -19.26 17.36 35.75
CA SER A 755 -19.43 18.63 35.04
C SER A 755 -18.13 19.44 34.86
N LEU A 756 -17.01 19.01 35.46
CA LEU A 756 -15.66 19.57 35.25
C LEU A 756 -14.80 18.75 34.25
N MET A 757 -15.32 17.62 33.77
CA MET A 757 -14.66 16.77 32.78
C MET A 757 -15.10 17.17 31.37
N GLU A 758 -14.14 17.59 30.56
CA GLU A 758 -14.36 18.01 29.17
C GLU A 758 -13.49 17.18 28.22
N GLY A 759 -13.89 17.11 26.94
CA GLY A 759 -13.12 16.41 25.90
C GLY A 759 -13.15 14.88 25.97
N ARG A 760 -13.90 14.29 26.90
CA ARG A 760 -14.01 12.82 27.13
C ARG A 760 -15.40 12.25 26.83
N GLY A 761 -16.33 13.01 26.27
CA GLY A 761 -17.71 12.55 26.03
C GLY A 761 -17.80 11.27 25.19
N ARG A 762 -16.99 11.17 24.12
CA ARG A 762 -16.90 9.95 23.29
C ARG A 762 -16.42 8.72 24.08
N ASP A 763 -15.48 8.92 25.01
CA ASP A 763 -14.96 7.85 25.85
C ASP A 763 -16.03 7.34 26.81
N LEU A 764 -16.80 8.24 27.43
CA LEU A 764 -17.93 7.88 28.31
C LEU A 764 -19.01 7.08 27.55
N VAL A 765 -19.37 7.50 26.33
CA VAL A 765 -20.33 6.79 25.48
C VAL A 765 -19.84 5.38 25.14
N ARG A 766 -18.56 5.22 24.80
CA ARG A 766 -17.98 3.91 24.47
C ARG A 766 -17.92 2.99 25.68
N VAL A 767 -17.52 3.48 26.85
CA VAL A 767 -17.53 2.68 28.09
C VAL A 767 -18.96 2.29 28.47
N ARG A 768 -19.94 3.19 28.31
CA ARG A 768 -21.36 2.89 28.52
C ARG A 768 -21.86 1.80 27.56
N ALA A 769 -21.55 1.90 26.28
CA ALA A 769 -21.93 0.90 25.29
C ALA A 769 -21.32 -0.48 25.61
N HIS A 770 -20.04 -0.52 26.01
CA HIS A 770 -19.38 -1.75 26.43
C HIS A 770 -20.03 -2.34 27.68
N TYR A 771 -20.36 -1.51 28.67
CA TYR A 771 -21.06 -1.93 29.89
C TYR A 771 -22.46 -2.49 29.58
N THR A 772 -23.23 -1.85 28.69
CA THR A 772 -24.53 -2.37 28.25
C THR A 772 -24.41 -3.74 27.58
N ARG A 773 -23.41 -3.92 26.70
CA ARG A 773 -23.14 -5.23 26.07
C ARG A 773 -22.72 -6.29 27.09
N TRP A 774 -21.92 -5.90 28.08
CA TRP A 774 -21.55 -6.79 29.17
C TRP A 774 -22.77 -7.24 30.00
N ARG A 775 -23.70 -6.33 30.31
CA ARG A 775 -24.98 -6.68 30.96
C ARG A 775 -25.79 -7.69 30.15
N GLN A 776 -25.64 -7.66 28.83
CA GLN A 776 -26.25 -8.62 27.89
C GLN A 776 -25.40 -9.88 27.66
N GLN A 777 -24.29 -10.06 28.40
CA GLN A 777 -23.34 -11.17 28.27
C GLN A 777 -22.66 -11.26 26.89
N GLN A 778 -22.46 -10.11 26.23
CA GLN A 778 -21.87 -9.97 24.88
C GLN A 778 -20.50 -9.26 24.87
N ALA A 779 -19.94 -8.97 26.04
CA ALA A 779 -18.64 -8.36 26.23
C ALA A 779 -18.01 -8.88 27.52
N GLY A 780 -16.67 -8.86 27.60
CA GLY A 780 -15.92 -9.28 28.79
C GLY A 780 -15.42 -8.11 29.63
N ALA A 781 -14.27 -8.30 30.27
CA ALA A 781 -13.58 -7.24 31.02
C ALA A 781 -13.02 -6.13 30.12
N LEU A 782 -12.94 -4.90 30.66
CA LEU A 782 -12.46 -3.71 29.96
C LEU A 782 -11.18 -3.17 30.60
N VAL A 783 -10.14 -2.97 29.80
CA VAL A 783 -8.90 -2.31 30.20
C VAL A 783 -8.75 -0.98 29.45
N LEU A 784 -8.65 0.12 30.18
CA LEU A 784 -8.47 1.47 29.68
C LEU A 784 -6.97 1.79 29.63
N ALA A 785 -6.38 1.75 28.44
CA ALA A 785 -4.97 2.06 28.20
C ALA A 785 -4.80 3.55 27.86
N LEU A 786 -4.35 4.35 28.84
CA LEU A 786 -4.28 5.81 28.73
C LEU A 786 -2.85 6.33 28.96
N PRO A 787 -2.43 7.41 28.27
CA PRO A 787 -1.18 8.11 28.58
C PRO A 787 -1.16 8.63 30.03
N LEU A 788 0.03 8.64 30.64
CA LEU A 788 0.24 9.28 31.94
C LEU A 788 -0.04 10.80 31.83
N GLY A 789 -0.67 11.38 32.85
CA GLY A 789 -1.04 12.80 32.87
C GLY A 789 -2.30 13.18 32.07
N SER A 790 -3.01 12.21 31.47
CA SER A 790 -4.20 12.44 30.63
C SER A 790 -5.55 12.41 31.38
N GLY A 791 -5.52 12.30 32.72
CA GLY A 791 -6.71 12.29 33.57
C GLY A 791 -7.34 10.91 33.82
N ARG A 792 -6.54 9.84 33.92
CA ARG A 792 -7.00 8.45 34.18
C ARG A 792 -7.92 8.32 35.39
N THR A 793 -7.45 8.71 36.56
CA THR A 793 -8.22 8.63 37.81
C THR A 793 -9.45 9.54 37.76
N SER A 794 -9.34 10.72 37.14
CA SER A 794 -10.50 11.59 36.86
C SER A 794 -11.57 10.85 36.03
N LEU A 795 -11.17 10.10 35.00
CA LEU A 795 -12.09 9.34 34.16
C LEU A 795 -12.81 8.25 34.97
N LEU A 796 -12.10 7.53 35.83
CA LEU A 796 -12.73 6.57 36.73
C LEU A 796 -13.75 7.23 37.66
N ASN A 797 -13.40 8.34 38.31
CA ASN A 797 -14.31 9.06 39.20
C ASN A 797 -15.61 9.47 38.50
N VAL A 798 -15.51 9.93 37.25
CA VAL A 798 -16.67 10.32 36.44
C VAL A 798 -17.47 9.11 35.95
N LEU A 799 -16.81 8.03 35.52
CA LEU A 799 -17.49 6.79 35.14
C LEU A 799 -18.33 6.23 36.29
N ARG A 800 -17.80 6.26 37.52
CA ARG A 800 -18.52 5.85 38.72
C ARG A 800 -19.83 6.62 38.93
N GLN A 801 -19.82 7.93 38.67
CA GLN A 801 -20.96 8.81 38.92
C GLN A 801 -21.93 8.94 37.73
N THR A 802 -21.56 8.42 36.57
CA THR A 802 -22.35 8.59 35.34
C THR A 802 -22.72 7.26 34.71
N VAL A 803 -21.74 6.43 34.35
CA VAL A 803 -21.97 5.18 33.63
C VAL A 803 -22.40 4.06 34.58
N PHE A 804 -21.88 4.06 35.81
CA PHE A 804 -22.11 3.01 36.80
C PHE A 804 -23.00 3.45 37.96
N GLU A 805 -23.83 4.48 37.76
CA GLU A 805 -24.69 5.06 38.81
C GLU A 805 -25.67 4.05 39.42
N GLU A 806 -26.13 3.06 38.64
CA GLU A 806 -27.06 2.00 39.08
C GLU A 806 -26.36 0.74 39.61
N ALA A 807 -25.02 0.69 39.58
CA ALA A 807 -24.25 -0.50 39.95
C ALA A 807 -23.75 -0.47 41.40
N ASP A 808 -23.45 -1.65 41.97
CA ASP A 808 -22.59 -1.74 43.16
C ASP A 808 -21.13 -1.59 42.68
N VAL A 809 -20.57 -0.39 42.84
CA VAL A 809 -19.22 -0.08 42.36
C VAL A 809 -18.19 -0.26 43.48
N ARG A 810 -17.24 -1.16 43.26
CA ARG A 810 -16.06 -1.38 44.11
C ARG A 810 -14.83 -0.81 43.44
N VAL A 811 -13.99 -0.11 44.19
CA VAL A 811 -12.80 0.56 43.65
C VAL A 811 -11.56 0.05 44.38
N LEU A 812 -10.56 -0.37 43.63
CA LEU A 812 -9.24 -0.76 44.11
C LEU A 812 -8.19 0.11 43.42
N SER A 813 -7.43 0.90 44.18
CA SER A 813 -6.20 1.52 43.67
C SER A 813 -5.02 0.62 43.99
N LEU A 814 -4.18 0.33 43.00
CA LEU A 814 -2.91 -0.35 43.23
C LEU A 814 -1.81 0.70 43.38
N ASP A 815 -1.48 1.04 44.63
CA ASP A 815 -0.50 2.09 44.95
C ASP A 815 0.91 1.53 45.19
N GLU A 816 1.04 0.22 45.30
CA GLU A 816 2.29 -0.51 45.50
C GLU A 816 2.39 -1.71 44.57
N ARG A 817 3.62 -2.14 44.28
CA ARG A 817 3.86 -3.30 43.41
C ARG A 817 3.57 -4.59 44.14
N LEU A 818 2.69 -5.40 43.57
CA LEU A 818 2.39 -6.73 44.07
C LEU A 818 3.21 -7.75 43.28
N SER A 819 3.80 -8.71 44.00
CA SER A 819 4.65 -9.75 43.40
C SER A 819 4.10 -11.16 43.55
N HIS A 820 3.09 -11.36 44.42
CA HIS A 820 2.48 -12.65 44.66
C HIS A 820 0.95 -12.62 44.47
N PRO A 821 0.34 -13.64 43.83
CA PRO A 821 -1.11 -13.71 43.63
C PRO A 821 -1.92 -13.62 44.92
N ASP A 822 -1.41 -14.16 46.03
CA ASP A 822 -2.09 -14.11 47.32
C ASP A 822 -2.23 -12.68 47.85
N GLN A 823 -1.25 -11.81 47.61
CA GLN A 823 -1.33 -10.40 48.02
C GLN A 823 -2.48 -9.70 47.28
N LEU A 824 -2.60 -9.97 45.98
CA LEU A 824 -3.71 -9.44 45.19
C LEU A 824 -5.05 -10.05 45.60
N ALA A 825 -5.10 -11.35 45.88
CA ALA A 825 -6.31 -11.99 46.37
C ALA A 825 -6.79 -11.36 47.68
N VAL A 826 -5.89 -11.03 48.62
CA VAL A 826 -6.24 -10.29 49.84
C VAL A 826 -6.86 -8.92 49.51
N ARG A 827 -6.25 -8.15 48.59
CA ARG A 827 -6.77 -6.84 48.18
C ARG A 827 -8.14 -6.94 47.50
N LEU A 828 -8.32 -7.92 46.61
CA LEU A 828 -9.59 -8.16 45.92
C LEU A 828 -10.67 -8.65 46.87
N ALA A 829 -10.36 -9.58 47.78
CA ALA A 829 -11.30 -10.06 48.80
C ALA A 829 -11.81 -8.91 49.67
N ALA A 830 -10.91 -8.04 50.13
CA ALA A 830 -11.27 -6.86 50.92
C ALA A 830 -12.19 -5.90 50.16
N VAL A 831 -11.85 -5.55 48.91
CA VAL A 831 -12.64 -4.61 48.10
C VAL A 831 -14.00 -5.18 47.69
N LEU A 832 -14.06 -6.48 47.42
CA LEU A 832 -15.28 -7.20 47.06
C LEU A 832 -16.14 -7.57 48.29
N GLY A 833 -15.64 -7.37 49.51
CA GLY A 833 -16.34 -7.70 50.75
C GLY A 833 -16.48 -9.21 50.99
N VAL A 834 -15.49 -10.00 50.58
CA VAL A 834 -15.48 -11.46 50.77
C VAL A 834 -14.68 -11.79 52.02
N ASP A 835 -15.36 -12.30 53.05
CA ASP A 835 -14.72 -12.67 54.32
C ASP A 835 -14.12 -14.08 54.24
N VAL A 836 -12.80 -14.15 54.03
CA VAL A 836 -12.03 -15.39 53.99
C VAL A 836 -10.71 -15.16 54.72
N THR A 837 -10.35 -16.05 55.62
CA THR A 837 -9.12 -15.94 56.44
C THR A 837 -7.83 -15.98 55.60
N ARG A 838 -7.81 -16.71 54.48
CA ARG A 838 -6.67 -16.80 53.54
C ARG A 838 -7.17 -16.84 52.10
N PRO A 839 -7.50 -15.70 51.49
CA PRO A 839 -8.02 -15.66 50.13
C PRO A 839 -6.91 -15.99 49.12
N THR A 840 -7.27 -16.81 48.13
CA THR A 840 -6.45 -17.11 46.94
C THR A 840 -7.20 -16.65 45.70
N LEU A 841 -6.49 -16.39 44.58
CA LEU A 841 -7.17 -15.99 43.34
C LEU A 841 -8.13 -17.08 42.84
N GLU A 842 -7.74 -18.35 42.96
CA GLU A 842 -8.57 -19.50 42.59
C GLU A 842 -9.78 -19.65 43.52
N GLY A 843 -9.60 -19.37 44.81
CA GLY A 843 -10.69 -19.35 45.79
C GLY A 843 -11.70 -18.24 45.51
N LEU A 844 -11.22 -17.03 45.20
CA LEU A 844 -12.06 -15.91 44.79
C LEU A 844 -12.76 -16.16 43.46
N GLU A 845 -12.07 -16.79 42.49
CA GLU A 845 -12.66 -17.16 41.20
C GLU A 845 -13.87 -18.08 41.43
N ARG A 846 -13.69 -19.12 42.25
CA ARG A 846 -14.78 -20.05 42.62
C ARG A 846 -15.92 -19.34 43.35
N TYR A 847 -15.59 -18.45 44.29
CA TYR A 847 -16.59 -17.67 45.02
C TYR A 847 -17.42 -16.80 44.06
N LEU A 848 -16.77 -16.04 43.18
CA LEU A 848 -17.44 -15.13 42.24
C LEU A 848 -18.32 -15.88 41.23
N ARG A 849 -17.86 -17.03 40.72
CA ARG A 849 -18.65 -17.85 39.78
C ARG A 849 -19.89 -18.49 40.40
N ASN A 850 -19.86 -18.72 41.71
CA ASN A 850 -20.98 -19.31 42.47
C ASN A 850 -21.84 -18.26 43.17
N ARG A 851 -21.49 -16.97 43.07
CA ARG A 851 -22.23 -15.89 43.71
C ARG A 851 -23.61 -15.74 43.03
N PRO A 852 -24.72 -15.71 43.80
CA PRO A 852 -26.03 -15.41 43.24
C PRO A 852 -26.06 -14.00 42.65
N ALA A 853 -26.84 -13.80 41.59
CA ALA A 853 -27.04 -12.48 41.02
C ALA A 853 -27.71 -11.58 42.07
N GLY A 854 -27.03 -10.48 42.44
CA GLY A 854 -27.61 -9.47 43.33
C GLY A 854 -28.55 -8.51 42.60
N ASP A 855 -29.30 -7.71 43.37
CA ASP A 855 -30.26 -6.74 42.83
C ASP A 855 -29.61 -5.67 41.94
N ARG A 856 -28.31 -5.39 42.16
CA ARG A 856 -27.51 -4.46 41.36
C ARG A 856 -26.32 -5.17 40.72
N PRO A 857 -25.96 -4.84 39.47
CA PRO A 857 -24.74 -5.35 38.86
C PRO A 857 -23.51 -4.94 39.68
N LEU A 858 -22.57 -5.87 39.89
CA LEU A 858 -21.31 -5.59 40.56
C LEU A 858 -20.27 -5.13 39.55
N VAL A 859 -19.74 -3.92 39.74
CA VAL A 859 -18.66 -3.35 38.93
C VAL A 859 -17.43 -3.23 39.81
N CYS A 860 -16.30 -3.79 39.38
CA CYS A 860 -15.03 -3.61 40.06
C CYS A 860 -14.07 -2.79 39.20
N MET A 861 -13.76 -1.59 39.68
CA MET A 861 -12.85 -0.65 39.05
C MET A 861 -11.45 -0.78 39.66
N ILE A 862 -10.43 -0.97 38.83
CA ILE A 862 -9.05 -1.12 39.29
C ILE A 862 -8.18 -0.02 38.67
N ASP A 863 -7.59 0.85 39.49
CA ASP A 863 -6.66 1.87 39.02
C ASP A 863 -5.22 1.35 39.09
N ASN A 864 -4.40 1.73 38.11
CA ASN A 864 -2.96 1.47 38.04
C ASN A 864 -2.52 -0.02 37.96
N LEU A 865 -3.09 -0.78 37.02
CA LEU A 865 -2.70 -2.18 36.77
C LEU A 865 -1.20 -2.36 36.51
N GLU A 866 -0.47 -1.36 36.02
CA GLU A 866 0.99 -1.42 35.83
C GLU A 866 1.79 -1.79 37.10
N HIS A 867 1.18 -1.79 38.29
CA HIS A 867 1.78 -2.29 39.53
C HIS A 867 1.76 -3.82 39.66
N LEU A 868 1.15 -4.55 38.72
CA LEU A 868 1.20 -6.02 38.68
C LEU A 868 2.26 -6.56 37.71
N LEU A 869 2.99 -5.67 37.03
CA LEU A 869 4.02 -6.02 36.06
C LEU A 869 5.35 -5.34 36.42
N LEU A 870 6.46 -6.06 36.30
CA LEU A 870 7.82 -5.53 36.40
C LEU A 870 8.64 -6.00 35.20
N GLN A 871 9.42 -5.12 34.57
CA GLN A 871 10.18 -5.43 33.35
C GLN A 871 11.45 -6.24 33.68
N ARG A 872 11.26 -7.44 34.22
CA ARG A 872 12.28 -8.46 34.52
C ARG A 872 11.78 -9.82 34.07
N PRO A 873 12.66 -10.83 33.89
CA PRO A 873 12.22 -12.20 33.66
C PRO A 873 11.20 -12.66 34.71
N GLY A 874 10.08 -13.21 34.24
CA GLY A 874 8.94 -13.64 35.07
C GLY A 874 8.11 -12.51 35.69
N GLY A 875 8.48 -11.24 35.51
CA GLY A 875 7.84 -10.11 36.18
C GLY A 875 6.45 -9.74 35.67
N ILE A 876 5.92 -10.41 34.65
CA ILE A 876 4.57 -10.19 34.09
C ILE A 876 3.56 -11.27 34.48
N GLN A 877 3.99 -12.33 35.17
CA GLN A 877 3.14 -13.50 35.46
C GLN A 877 1.90 -13.14 36.29
N LEU A 878 2.00 -12.21 37.23
CA LEU A 878 0.86 -11.77 38.04
C LEU A 878 -0.17 -11.02 37.18
N MET A 879 0.28 -10.13 36.29
CA MET A 879 -0.57 -9.46 35.31
C MET A 879 -1.32 -10.47 34.42
N GLU A 880 -0.62 -11.49 33.89
CA GLU A 880 -1.24 -12.53 33.06
C GLU A 880 -2.33 -13.30 33.83
N ARG A 881 -2.02 -13.72 35.06
CA ARG A 881 -2.99 -14.42 35.93
C ARG A 881 -4.22 -13.56 36.23
N VAL A 882 -4.06 -12.25 36.36
CA VAL A 882 -5.17 -11.33 36.59
C VAL A 882 -6.07 -11.17 35.37
N LEU A 883 -5.50 -11.07 34.17
CA LEU A 883 -6.31 -11.00 32.95
C LEU A 883 -7.09 -12.30 32.72
N ILE A 884 -6.51 -13.46 33.07
CA ILE A 884 -7.20 -14.75 33.09
C ILE A 884 -8.32 -14.76 34.16
N PHE A 885 -8.03 -14.24 35.35
CA PHE A 885 -9.03 -14.13 36.41
C PHE A 885 -10.21 -13.25 36.00
N PHE A 886 -9.96 -12.11 35.34
CA PHE A 886 -11.01 -11.26 34.80
C PHE A 886 -11.88 -12.00 33.79
N SER A 887 -11.29 -12.65 32.78
CA SER A 887 -12.08 -13.35 31.74
C SER A 887 -12.88 -14.54 32.26
N ARG A 888 -12.47 -15.16 33.37
CA ARG A 888 -13.21 -16.26 34.00
C ARG A 888 -14.34 -15.80 34.93
N THR A 889 -14.29 -14.55 35.38
CA THR A 889 -15.23 -14.00 36.36
C THR A 889 -16.08 -12.85 35.80
N ASP A 890 -15.82 -12.43 34.56
CA ASP A 890 -16.50 -11.31 33.92
C ASP A 890 -18.00 -11.51 33.82
N ARG A 891 -18.51 -12.75 33.71
CA ARG A 891 -19.97 -13.00 33.74
C ARG A 891 -20.68 -12.49 35.01
N HIS A 892 -19.97 -12.38 36.12
CA HIS A 892 -20.52 -12.01 37.43
C HIS A 892 -20.02 -10.65 37.94
N VAL A 893 -18.89 -10.16 37.44
CA VAL A 893 -18.28 -8.88 37.83
C VAL A 893 -17.85 -8.13 36.58
N TYR A 894 -18.31 -6.89 36.43
CA TYR A 894 -17.80 -6.04 35.36
C TYR A 894 -16.46 -5.42 35.78
N TRP A 895 -15.38 -5.98 35.25
CA TRP A 895 -14.03 -5.48 35.49
C TRP A 895 -13.72 -4.30 34.58
N VAL A 896 -13.37 -3.16 35.17
CA VAL A 896 -12.88 -1.98 34.45
C VAL A 896 -11.58 -1.54 35.05
N ALA A 897 -10.48 -1.68 34.33
CA ALA A 897 -9.17 -1.38 34.86
C ALA A 897 -8.47 -0.28 34.07
N THR A 898 -7.61 0.53 34.70
CA THR A 898 -6.72 1.44 33.97
C THR A 898 -5.30 0.90 33.96
N VAL A 899 -4.59 1.23 32.89
CA VAL A 899 -3.18 0.92 32.73
C VAL A 899 -2.48 2.05 31.98
N ALA A 900 -1.22 2.32 32.33
CA ALA A 900 -0.42 3.26 31.54
C ALA A 900 -0.25 2.74 30.10
N GLY A 901 -0.45 3.62 29.11
CA GLY A 901 -0.40 3.24 27.69
C GLY A 901 0.91 2.56 27.27
N HIS A 902 2.05 3.01 27.79
CA HIS A 902 3.35 2.37 27.55
C HIS A 902 3.47 0.99 28.21
N ALA A 903 2.84 0.77 29.38
CA ALA A 903 2.80 -0.54 30.02
C ALA A 903 1.92 -1.53 29.25
N TRP A 904 0.76 -1.07 28.76
CA TRP A 904 -0.10 -1.90 27.94
C TRP A 904 0.56 -2.29 26.61
N HIS A 905 1.21 -1.33 25.93
CA HIS A 905 1.97 -1.62 24.72
C HIS A 905 3.12 -2.61 24.97
N PHE A 906 3.79 -2.52 26.12
CA PHE A 906 4.77 -3.52 26.53
C PHE A 906 4.14 -4.90 26.75
N LEU A 907 2.98 -4.95 27.41
CA LEU A 907 2.26 -6.20 27.71
C LEU A 907 1.77 -6.90 26.44
N GLU A 908 1.15 -6.19 25.49
CA GLU A 908 0.65 -6.80 24.25
C GLU A 908 1.74 -7.49 23.43
N ARG A 909 2.96 -6.96 23.49
CA ARG A 909 4.12 -7.53 22.79
C ARG A 909 4.74 -8.72 23.52
N THR A 910 4.57 -8.79 24.84
CA THR A 910 5.25 -9.80 25.68
C THR A 910 4.32 -10.92 26.15
N ALA A 911 3.02 -10.67 26.23
CA ALA A 911 1.99 -11.61 26.69
C ALA A 911 0.68 -11.46 25.86
N SER A 912 0.79 -11.55 24.53
CA SER A 912 -0.34 -11.34 23.60
C SER A 912 -1.56 -12.23 23.89
N ALA A 913 -1.32 -13.48 24.31
CA ALA A 913 -2.38 -14.43 24.67
C ALA A 913 -3.20 -13.95 25.88
N ALA A 914 -2.55 -13.43 26.93
CA ALA A 914 -3.24 -12.92 28.11
C ALA A 914 -3.94 -11.58 27.81
N SER A 915 -3.30 -10.68 27.06
CA SER A 915 -3.92 -9.41 26.66
C SER A 915 -5.16 -9.60 25.78
N GLY A 916 -5.19 -10.66 24.97
CA GLY A 916 -6.35 -11.00 24.13
C GLY A 916 -7.58 -11.51 24.88
N LEU A 917 -7.47 -11.80 26.18
CA LEU A 917 -8.60 -12.26 27.02
C LEU A 917 -9.53 -11.14 27.46
N VAL A 918 -9.13 -9.88 27.28
CA VAL A 918 -9.87 -8.69 27.72
C VAL A 918 -9.99 -7.69 26.58
N THR A 919 -10.98 -6.82 26.65
CA THR A 919 -11.11 -5.71 25.70
C THR A 919 -10.19 -4.58 26.12
N ALA A 920 -9.22 -4.20 25.28
CA ALA A 920 -8.42 -3.00 25.49
C ALA A 920 -9.03 -1.79 24.78
N TYR A 921 -9.37 -0.75 25.54
CA TYR A 921 -9.81 0.53 25.00
C TYR A 921 -8.71 1.57 25.14
N ARG A 922 -8.33 2.20 24.02
CA ARG A 922 -7.43 3.35 23.96
C ARG A 922 -8.25 4.61 23.66
N PRO A 923 -8.53 5.44 24.67
CA PRO A 923 -9.16 6.74 24.47
C PRO A 923 -8.41 7.60 23.47
N ALA A 924 -9.14 8.43 22.73
CA ALA A 924 -8.51 9.38 21.82
C ALA A 924 -7.61 10.36 22.60
N PRO A 925 -6.49 10.79 22.00
CA PRO A 925 -5.73 11.95 22.45
C PRO A 925 -6.59 13.16 22.78
N LEU A 926 -6.28 13.86 23.88
CA LEU A 926 -6.88 15.17 24.13
C LEU A 926 -6.33 16.17 23.12
N ASN A 927 -7.20 16.74 22.28
CA ASN A 927 -6.82 17.76 21.31
C ASN A 927 -6.85 19.17 21.91
N ARG A 928 -6.47 20.15 21.09
CA ARG A 928 -6.41 21.56 21.44
C ARG A 928 -7.77 22.09 21.90
N GLU A 929 -8.85 21.69 21.24
CA GLU A 929 -10.23 22.06 21.56
C GLU A 929 -10.64 21.51 22.93
N SER A 930 -10.27 20.26 23.22
CA SER A 930 -10.54 19.61 24.50
C SER A 930 -9.83 20.32 25.66
N LEU A 931 -8.56 20.67 25.50
CA LEU A 931 -7.83 21.43 26.53
C LEU A 931 -8.40 22.83 26.72
N GLN A 932 -8.80 23.50 25.64
CA GLN A 932 -9.52 24.76 25.73
C GLN A 932 -10.81 24.58 26.55
N ALA A 933 -11.63 23.58 26.23
CA ALA A 933 -12.87 23.33 26.96
C ALA A 933 -12.62 23.04 28.45
N ILE A 934 -11.62 22.22 28.79
CA ILE A 934 -11.17 21.92 30.16
C ILE A 934 -10.89 23.22 30.94
N LEU A 935 -10.11 24.13 30.36
CA LEU A 935 -9.69 25.37 31.03
C LEU A 935 -10.81 26.39 31.10
N ILE A 936 -11.57 26.53 30.02
CA ILE A 936 -12.66 27.50 29.93
C ILE A 936 -13.85 27.11 30.80
N ASN A 937 -14.18 25.82 30.91
CA ASN A 937 -15.23 25.36 31.83
C ASN A 937 -14.84 25.69 33.30
N ARG A 938 -13.59 25.42 33.70
CA ARG A 938 -13.08 25.81 35.03
C ARG A 938 -13.14 27.32 35.23
N HIS A 939 -12.70 28.10 34.24
CA HIS A 939 -12.72 29.56 34.31
C HIS A 939 -14.15 30.13 34.38
N ARG A 940 -15.08 29.68 33.54
CA ARG A 940 -16.49 30.15 33.54
C ARG A 940 -17.14 30.01 34.92
N ARG A 941 -16.79 28.95 35.66
CA ARG A 941 -17.28 28.72 37.04
C ARG A 941 -16.73 29.69 38.08
N SER A 942 -15.66 30.42 37.78
CA SER A 942 -15.18 31.49 38.66
C SER A 942 -16.00 32.77 38.53
N GLY A 943 -16.80 32.93 37.47
CA GLY A 943 -17.65 34.11 37.22
C GLY A 943 -16.88 35.38 36.86
N MET A 944 -15.56 35.29 36.60
CA MET A 944 -14.72 36.45 36.28
C MET A 944 -14.70 36.71 34.77
N PRO A 945 -14.73 37.98 34.30
CA PRO A 945 -14.48 38.31 32.90
C PRO A 945 -13.08 37.88 32.45
N LEU A 946 -12.95 37.46 31.19
CA LEU A 946 -11.71 36.96 30.60
C LEU A 946 -11.23 37.86 29.47
N ARG A 947 -9.96 38.28 29.49
CA ARG A 947 -9.32 38.99 28.38
C ARG A 947 -7.96 38.38 28.05
N PHE A 948 -7.67 38.22 26.77
CA PHE A 948 -6.36 37.79 26.28
C PHE A 948 -5.53 39.02 25.90
N ALA A 949 -4.30 39.09 26.41
CA ALA A 949 -3.35 40.14 26.07
C ALA A 949 -2.55 39.75 24.80
N PRO A 950 -2.26 40.71 23.91
CA PRO A 950 -1.39 40.45 22.76
C PRO A 950 0.05 40.13 23.20
N PRO A 951 0.80 39.34 22.43
CA PRO A 951 2.23 39.15 22.67
C PRO A 951 3.00 40.46 22.54
N ARG A 952 4.06 40.62 23.33
CA ARG A 952 4.95 41.81 23.25
C ARG A 952 5.55 41.98 21.86
N ASP A 953 5.88 40.88 21.18
CA ASP A 953 6.30 40.88 19.77
C ASP A 953 5.44 39.87 18.99
N PRO A 954 4.30 40.31 18.44
CA PRO A 954 3.40 39.43 17.70
C PRO A 954 4.02 39.05 16.35
N SER A 955 3.84 37.79 15.95
CA SER A 955 4.28 37.31 14.64
C SER A 955 3.66 38.14 13.50
N PRO A 956 4.30 38.25 12.32
CA PRO A 956 3.75 39.00 11.19
C PRO A 956 2.33 38.54 10.79
N LEU A 957 2.07 37.23 10.87
CA LEU A 957 0.77 36.63 10.58
C LEU A 957 -0.27 37.01 11.64
N LEU A 958 0.09 36.98 12.92
CA LEU A 958 -0.81 37.41 14.00
C LEU A 958 -1.12 38.91 13.88
N ARG A 959 -0.12 39.75 13.58
CA ARG A 959 -0.33 41.17 13.29
C ARG A 959 -1.30 41.39 12.15
N GLN A 960 -1.19 40.60 11.08
CA GLN A 960 -2.12 40.70 9.95
C GLN A 960 -3.54 40.26 10.32
N ARG A 961 -3.70 39.17 11.08
CA ARG A 961 -5.02 38.71 11.57
C ARG A 961 -5.67 39.72 12.51
N LEU A 962 -4.90 40.29 13.44
CA LEU A 962 -5.38 41.34 14.35
C LEU A 962 -5.77 42.62 13.61
N ARG A 963 -5.04 43.01 12.56
CA ARG A 963 -5.41 44.15 11.70
C ARG A 963 -6.68 43.92 10.87
N ARG A 964 -6.99 42.65 10.55
CA ARG A 964 -8.19 42.27 9.80
C ARG A 964 -9.44 42.23 10.68
N ALA A 965 -9.27 41.94 11.97
CA ALA A 965 -10.33 42.00 12.96
C ALA A 965 -10.72 43.46 13.25
N ARG A 966 -11.95 43.82 12.92
CA ARG A 966 -12.44 45.21 12.98
C ARG A 966 -13.09 45.57 14.31
N THR A 967 -13.50 44.57 15.09
CA THR A 967 -14.11 44.75 16.41
C THR A 967 -13.20 44.21 17.52
N ASP A 968 -13.36 44.73 18.74
CA ASP A 968 -12.64 44.26 19.92
C ASP A 968 -12.94 42.78 20.24
N GLU A 969 -14.16 42.33 19.92
CA GLU A 969 -14.60 40.94 20.07
C GLU A 969 -13.88 40.01 19.09
N GLU A 970 -13.77 40.40 17.82
CA GLU A 970 -13.01 39.65 16.80
C GLU A 970 -11.52 39.59 17.15
N GLN A 971 -10.95 40.70 17.67
CA GLN A 971 -9.56 40.72 18.12
C GLN A 971 -9.35 39.78 19.31
N GLN A 972 -10.28 39.77 20.28
CA GLN A 972 -10.23 38.83 21.39
C GLN A 972 -10.38 37.37 20.95
N ALA A 973 -11.21 37.07 19.95
CA ALA A 973 -11.32 35.73 19.37
C ALA A 973 -9.99 35.27 18.74
N VAL A 974 -9.33 36.13 17.97
CA VAL A 974 -8.01 35.84 17.36
C VAL A 974 -6.94 35.61 18.44
N LEU A 975 -6.90 36.45 19.48
CA LEU A 975 -5.92 36.31 20.58
C LEU A 975 -6.15 35.04 21.40
N ARG A 976 -7.42 34.72 21.66
CA ARG A 976 -7.83 33.48 22.32
C ARG A 976 -7.37 32.26 21.49
N GLU A 977 -7.57 32.30 20.18
CA GLU A 977 -7.14 31.21 19.30
C GLU A 977 -5.65 30.96 19.38
N GLU A 978 -4.85 32.01 19.19
CA GLU A 978 -3.39 31.96 19.26
C GLU A 978 -2.90 31.48 20.64
N TYR A 979 -3.54 31.94 21.72
CA TYR A 979 -3.18 31.52 23.08
C TYR A 979 -3.30 29.99 23.24
N PHE A 980 -4.46 29.43 22.89
CA PHE A 980 -4.70 27.99 23.06
C PHE A 980 -3.89 27.14 22.07
N ASP A 981 -3.60 27.65 20.86
CA ASP A 981 -2.68 26.99 19.92
C ASP A 981 -1.25 26.93 20.48
N ARG A 982 -0.80 28.01 21.13
CA ARG A 982 0.50 28.02 21.82
C ARG A 982 0.50 27.13 23.05
N LEU A 983 -0.57 27.16 23.85
CA LEU A 983 -0.72 26.32 25.02
C LEU A 983 -0.68 24.82 24.66
N TYR A 984 -1.44 24.41 23.63
CA TYR A 984 -1.48 23.02 23.19
C TYR A 984 -0.11 22.56 22.68
N ARG A 985 0.61 23.39 21.90
CA ARG A 985 1.99 23.09 21.47
C ARG A 985 2.95 22.87 22.64
N LEU A 986 2.77 23.60 23.76
CA LEU A 986 3.66 23.51 24.92
C LEU A 986 3.30 22.38 25.89
N SER A 987 2.01 22.04 26.00
CA SER A 987 1.50 21.09 26.99
C SER A 987 1.14 19.72 26.42
N GLY A 988 0.94 19.61 25.11
CA GLY A 988 0.45 18.40 24.45
C GLY A 988 -0.84 17.92 25.11
N GLN A 989 -0.91 16.64 25.46
CA GLN A 989 -2.10 16.06 26.12
C GLN A 989 -2.02 16.09 27.66
N ASN A 990 -0.99 16.73 28.23
CA ASN A 990 -0.78 16.76 29.67
C ASN A 990 -1.60 17.89 30.30
N ILE A 991 -2.72 17.51 30.90
CA ILE A 991 -3.66 18.44 31.54
C ILE A 991 -2.97 19.25 32.63
N MET A 992 -2.07 18.63 33.40
CA MET A 992 -1.36 19.29 34.50
C MET A 992 -0.44 20.38 33.99
N LEU A 993 0.30 20.09 32.91
CA LEU A 993 1.16 21.09 32.27
C LEU A 993 0.35 22.22 31.63
N ALA A 994 -0.82 21.91 31.07
CA ALA A 994 -1.75 22.92 30.53
C ALA A 994 -2.31 23.83 31.64
N LEU A 995 -2.76 23.26 32.77
CA LEU A 995 -3.21 24.01 33.96
C LEU A 995 -2.09 24.90 34.49
N TYR A 996 -0.87 24.38 34.56
CA TYR A 996 0.30 25.12 35.00
C TYR A 996 0.58 26.34 34.11
N TYR A 997 0.65 26.17 32.79
CA TYR A 997 0.86 27.28 31.87
C TYR A 997 -0.29 28.29 31.90
N TRP A 998 -1.52 27.83 32.09
CA TRP A 998 -2.67 28.71 32.29
C TRP A 998 -2.47 29.64 33.49
N LEU A 999 -2.18 29.08 34.66
CA LEU A 999 -1.98 29.87 35.88
C LEU A 999 -0.72 30.75 35.82
N ARG A 1000 0.33 30.31 35.15
CA ARG A 1000 1.53 31.14 34.91
C ARG A 1000 1.27 32.31 33.95
N SER A 1001 0.21 32.20 33.14
CA SER A 1001 -0.22 33.22 32.20
C SER A 1001 -1.23 34.21 32.78
N THR A 1002 -1.81 33.94 33.95
CA THR A 1002 -2.83 34.81 34.55
C THR A 1002 -2.21 35.95 35.33
N ASP A 1003 -2.72 37.15 35.09
CA ASP A 1003 -2.51 38.33 35.93
C ASP A 1003 -3.86 38.82 36.46
N PHE A 1004 -3.92 39.13 37.75
CA PHE A 1004 -5.13 39.59 38.44
C PHE A 1004 -5.04 41.09 38.60
N GLU A 1005 -5.59 41.83 37.63
CA GLU A 1005 -5.70 43.28 37.74
C GLU A 1005 -6.77 43.64 38.79
N VAL A 1006 -6.30 44.11 39.95
CA VAL A 1006 -7.12 44.38 41.14
C VAL A 1006 -8.14 45.51 40.91
N GLU A 1007 -7.95 46.36 39.90
CA GLU A 1007 -8.77 47.56 39.67
C GLU A 1007 -10.00 47.37 38.77
N GLN A 1008 -10.09 46.29 37.97
CA GLN A 1008 -11.17 46.09 36.98
C GLN A 1008 -11.96 44.78 37.13
N GLY A 1009 -11.61 43.91 38.09
CA GLY A 1009 -12.32 42.65 38.32
C GLY A 1009 -12.23 41.63 37.18
N ALA A 1010 -11.37 41.86 36.18
CA ALA A 1010 -11.18 41.02 35.01
C ALA A 1010 -9.86 40.25 35.07
N LEU A 1011 -9.85 39.02 34.56
CA LEU A 1011 -8.67 38.20 34.45
C LEU A 1011 -7.98 38.43 33.11
N VAL A 1012 -6.73 38.91 33.15
CA VAL A 1012 -5.91 39.09 31.94
C VAL A 1012 -5.00 37.88 31.76
N ILE A 1013 -5.03 37.29 30.57
CA ILE A 1013 -4.20 36.15 30.21
C ILE A 1013 -3.15 36.58 29.21
N HIS A 1014 -1.89 36.54 29.66
CA HIS A 1014 -0.73 36.79 28.82
C HIS A 1014 -0.34 35.53 28.05
N PRO A 1015 0.26 35.67 26.85
CA PRO A 1015 0.75 34.53 26.09
C PRO A 1015 1.69 33.64 26.92
N PRO A 1016 1.55 32.30 26.84
CA PRO A 1016 2.26 31.40 27.73
C PRO A 1016 3.76 31.53 27.50
N ARG A 1017 4.50 31.81 28.58
CA ARG A 1017 5.97 31.81 28.54
C ARG A 1017 6.43 30.35 28.54
N PRO A 1018 7.08 29.87 27.46
CA PRO A 1018 7.54 28.49 27.39
C PRO A 1018 8.56 28.22 28.49
N LEU A 1019 8.52 27.02 29.05
CA LEU A 1019 9.64 26.48 29.83
C LEU A 1019 10.65 25.86 28.87
N ASP A 1020 11.94 25.92 29.22
CA ASP A 1020 12.99 25.32 28.42
C ASP A 1020 13.34 23.92 28.94
N PHE A 1021 12.98 22.90 28.17
CA PHE A 1021 13.30 21.50 28.45
C PHE A 1021 14.51 21.00 27.65
N GLY A 1022 15.29 21.90 27.05
CA GLY A 1022 16.47 21.58 26.26
C GLY A 1022 17.51 20.76 27.04
N PHE A 1023 17.59 20.92 28.36
CA PHE A 1023 18.48 20.14 29.22
C PHE A 1023 18.19 18.63 29.16
N LEU A 1024 16.96 18.18 28.84
CA LEU A 1024 16.69 16.75 28.66
C LEU A 1024 17.55 16.14 27.54
N THR A 1025 17.97 16.96 26.55
CA THR A 1025 18.85 16.51 25.45
C THR A 1025 20.26 16.17 25.88
N THR A 1026 20.70 16.63 27.05
CA THR A 1026 22.04 16.33 27.59
C THR A 1026 22.08 14.96 28.28
N PHE A 1027 20.93 14.31 28.49
CA PHE A 1027 20.89 13.05 29.22
C PHE A 1027 21.53 11.91 28.45
N ASP A 1028 22.35 11.15 29.16
CA ASP A 1028 22.86 9.89 28.66
C ASP A 1028 21.74 8.85 28.49
N LEU A 1029 22.11 7.76 27.84
CA LEU A 1029 21.17 6.69 27.51
C LEU A 1029 20.64 5.99 28.78
N ALA A 1030 21.44 5.93 29.85
CA ALA A 1030 21.03 5.37 31.13
C ALA A 1030 19.84 6.13 31.72
N ARG A 1031 19.97 7.47 31.90
CA ARG A 1031 18.86 8.31 32.38
C ARG A 1031 17.65 8.24 31.46
N ALA A 1032 17.85 8.23 30.14
CA ALA A 1032 16.76 8.13 29.18
C ALA A 1032 15.99 6.79 29.32
N PHE A 1033 16.67 5.66 29.51
CA PHE A 1033 16.02 4.39 29.75
C PHE A 1033 15.36 4.29 31.13
N THR A 1034 15.96 4.87 32.17
CA THR A 1034 15.32 5.00 33.49
C THR A 1034 14.00 5.77 33.39
N LEU A 1035 13.95 6.88 32.64
CA LEU A 1035 12.72 7.62 32.39
C LEU A 1035 11.69 6.80 31.59
N LYS A 1036 12.12 6.01 30.61
CA LYS A 1036 11.24 5.04 29.93
C LYS A 1036 10.65 4.02 30.90
N ALA A 1037 11.45 3.49 31.83
CA ALA A 1037 10.98 2.55 32.84
C ALA A 1037 9.90 3.21 33.72
N PHE A 1038 10.06 4.47 34.13
CA PHE A 1038 9.01 5.22 34.82
C PHE A 1038 7.74 5.42 33.98
N LEU A 1039 7.85 5.63 32.65
CA LEU A 1039 6.67 5.73 31.78
C LEU A 1039 5.89 4.41 31.67
N ILE A 1040 6.58 3.27 31.76
CA ILE A 1040 5.98 1.93 31.75
C ILE A 1040 5.37 1.61 33.12
N HIS A 1041 6.13 1.83 34.20
CA HIS A 1041 5.75 1.37 35.53
C HIS A 1041 4.98 2.38 36.37
N ASN A 1042 4.84 3.62 35.90
CA ASN A 1042 4.28 4.80 36.59
C ASN A 1042 5.08 5.21 37.84
N THR A 1043 5.31 4.27 38.76
CA THR A 1043 6.14 4.44 39.95
C THR A 1043 7.14 3.30 40.12
N LEU A 1044 8.32 3.60 40.66
CA LEU A 1044 9.38 2.62 40.96
C LEU A 1044 10.04 2.93 42.31
N THR A 1045 10.39 1.91 43.09
CA THR A 1045 11.38 2.04 44.16
C THR A 1045 12.81 1.90 43.62
N LEU A 1046 13.81 2.24 44.43
CA LEU A 1046 15.22 1.99 44.09
C LEU A 1046 15.48 0.51 43.78
N GLU A 1047 14.92 -0.39 44.59
CA GLU A 1047 15.08 -1.83 44.45
C GLU A 1047 14.43 -2.34 43.17
N GLU A 1048 13.22 -1.87 42.85
CA GLU A 1048 12.53 -2.20 41.59
C GLU A 1048 13.31 -1.71 40.36
N HIS A 1049 13.84 -0.49 40.41
CA HIS A 1049 14.69 0.07 39.36
C HIS A 1049 15.95 -0.80 39.16
N ASN A 1050 16.63 -1.16 40.25
CA ASN A 1050 17.84 -1.97 40.20
C ASN A 1050 17.56 -3.38 39.69
N LEU A 1051 16.39 -3.95 39.97
CA LEU A 1051 15.97 -5.24 39.42
C LEU A 1051 15.71 -5.18 37.90
N ILE A 1052 15.17 -4.07 37.37
CA ILE A 1052 14.95 -3.89 35.92
C ILE A 1052 16.30 -3.81 35.18
N PHE A 1053 17.22 -2.99 35.68
CA PHE A 1053 18.49 -2.70 35.00
C PHE A 1053 19.66 -3.58 35.46
N ARG A 1054 19.45 -4.46 36.44
CA ARG A 1054 20.47 -5.33 37.07
C ARG A 1054 21.66 -4.53 37.60
N LEU A 1055 21.37 -3.43 38.29
CA LEU A 1055 22.36 -2.54 38.89
C LEU A 1055 22.60 -2.90 40.35
N ASN A 1056 23.78 -2.53 40.87
CA ASN A 1056 24.00 -2.53 42.31
C ASN A 1056 23.33 -1.29 42.95
N GLU A 1057 23.26 -1.28 44.29
CA GLU A 1057 22.60 -0.22 45.04
C GLU A 1057 23.21 1.16 44.75
N GLU A 1058 24.54 1.27 44.80
CA GLU A 1058 25.25 2.53 44.54
C GLU A 1058 24.97 3.14 43.16
N GLN A 1059 25.03 2.33 42.10
CA GLN A 1059 24.75 2.75 40.73
C GLN A 1059 23.29 3.19 40.56
N GLY A 1060 22.37 2.45 41.17
CA GLY A 1060 20.96 2.77 41.19
C GLY A 1060 20.67 4.09 41.89
N THR A 1061 21.24 4.25 43.08
CA THR A 1061 21.12 5.46 43.91
C THR A 1061 21.67 6.65 43.14
N PHE A 1062 22.88 6.55 42.57
CA PHE A 1062 23.47 7.63 41.78
C PHE A 1062 22.58 8.07 40.61
N LEU A 1063 22.00 7.13 39.86
CA LEU A 1063 21.11 7.44 38.74
C LEU A 1063 19.80 8.10 39.19
N LEU A 1064 19.14 7.55 40.21
CA LEU A 1064 17.88 8.10 40.71
C LEU A 1064 18.09 9.43 41.45
N GLU A 1065 19.15 9.58 42.24
CA GLU A 1065 19.54 10.84 42.87
C GLU A 1065 19.87 11.90 41.82
N SER A 1066 20.55 11.54 40.73
CA SER A 1066 20.79 12.48 39.63
C SER A 1066 19.49 13.01 39.04
N LEU A 1067 18.45 12.18 38.90
CA LEU A 1067 17.14 12.61 38.39
C LEU A 1067 16.32 13.37 39.44
N LEU A 1068 16.44 12.99 40.72
CA LEU A 1068 15.77 13.64 41.84
C LEU A 1068 16.32 15.04 42.09
N ASN A 1069 17.65 15.21 42.08
CA ASN A 1069 18.34 16.49 42.24
C ASN A 1069 17.96 17.47 41.12
N GLN A 1070 17.71 16.96 39.92
CA GLN A 1070 17.22 17.75 38.77
C GLN A 1070 15.69 17.93 38.76
N ARG A 1071 14.98 17.47 39.80
CA ARG A 1071 13.52 17.57 40.00
C ARG A 1071 12.67 16.87 38.94
N ILE A 1072 13.25 15.88 38.26
CA ILE A 1072 12.62 15.15 37.17
C ILE A 1072 11.72 14.06 37.70
N ILE A 1073 12.19 13.41 38.77
CA ILE A 1073 11.40 12.49 39.57
C ILE A 1073 11.13 13.10 40.94
N ARG A 1074 10.10 12.59 41.60
CA ARG A 1074 9.71 12.98 42.97
C ARG A 1074 9.17 11.78 43.74
N PRO A 1075 9.28 11.77 45.08
CA PRO A 1075 8.68 10.72 45.90
C PRO A 1075 7.15 10.74 45.81
N VAL A 1076 6.55 9.57 46.01
CA VAL A 1076 5.10 9.34 46.07
C VAL A 1076 4.77 8.84 47.49
N PRO A 1077 4.22 9.68 48.37
CA PRO A 1077 3.84 9.25 49.71
C PRO A 1077 2.71 8.22 49.60
N THR A 1078 2.91 7.03 50.18
CA THR A 1078 1.94 5.91 50.09
C THR A 1078 0.95 5.94 51.26
N THR A 1079 1.28 6.64 52.35
CA THR A 1079 0.41 6.87 53.52
C THR A 1079 0.56 8.34 53.96
N PRO A 1080 -0.51 9.03 54.41
CA PRO A 1080 -0.42 10.41 54.90
C PRO A 1080 0.56 10.61 56.08
N ALA A 1081 0.93 9.54 56.81
CA ALA A 1081 1.94 9.57 57.86
C ALA A 1081 3.40 9.58 57.35
N GLN A 1082 3.63 9.30 56.06
CA GLN A 1082 4.96 9.35 55.43
C GLN A 1082 5.17 10.71 54.76
N ALA A 1083 5.35 11.76 55.55
CA ALA A 1083 5.86 13.03 55.05
C ALA A 1083 7.34 12.84 54.65
N VAL A 1084 7.57 12.50 53.38
CA VAL A 1084 8.92 12.38 52.81
C VAL A 1084 9.33 13.75 52.28
N ASP A 1085 10.49 14.23 52.71
CA ASP A 1085 11.09 15.44 52.13
C ASP A 1085 11.24 15.24 50.61
N PRO A 1086 10.53 16.03 49.77
CA PRO A 1086 10.63 15.91 48.31
C PRO A 1086 12.05 16.22 47.78
N TYR A 1087 12.92 16.76 48.65
CA TYR A 1087 14.29 17.18 48.33
C TYR A 1087 15.35 16.36 49.10
N GLY A 1088 14.93 15.36 49.87
CA GLY A 1088 15.82 14.45 50.57
C GLY A 1088 16.51 13.45 49.63
N PRO A 1089 17.45 12.62 50.15
CA PRO A 1089 18.11 11.58 49.37
C PRO A 1089 17.14 10.50 48.90
N ILE A 1090 17.59 9.61 47.99
CA ILE A 1090 16.81 8.42 47.63
C ILE A 1090 16.72 7.50 48.86
N LEU A 1091 15.50 7.18 49.28
CA LEU A 1091 15.24 6.32 50.44
C LEU A 1091 14.81 4.92 50.01
N PRO A 1092 15.34 3.85 50.65
CA PRO A 1092 14.89 2.48 50.41
C PRO A 1092 13.39 2.31 50.65
N GLY A 1093 12.73 1.53 49.80
CA GLY A 1093 11.29 1.28 49.87
C GLY A 1093 10.37 2.45 49.51
N VAL A 1094 10.88 3.67 49.31
CA VAL A 1094 10.08 4.81 48.84
C VAL A 1094 9.88 4.71 47.33
N ARG A 1095 8.64 4.95 46.88
CA ARG A 1095 8.30 4.96 45.45
C ARG A 1095 8.53 6.35 44.86
N TYR A 1096 9.14 6.41 43.70
CA TYR A 1096 9.36 7.62 42.93
C TYR A 1096 8.54 7.58 41.63
N ARG A 1097 8.25 8.74 41.07
CA ARG A 1097 7.62 8.89 39.75
C ARG A 1097 8.17 10.10 39.02
N ILE A 1098 8.01 10.15 37.70
CA ILE A 1098 8.24 11.39 36.94
C ILE A 1098 7.31 12.48 37.48
N SER A 1099 7.86 13.66 37.73
CA SER A 1099 7.12 14.86 38.10
C SER A 1099 6.00 15.09 37.08
N PRO A 1100 4.72 15.21 37.49
CA PRO A 1100 3.58 15.23 36.57
C PRO A 1100 3.67 16.26 35.44
N LEU A 1101 4.29 17.41 35.70
CA LEU A 1101 4.51 18.47 34.70
C LEU A 1101 5.53 18.07 33.63
N LEU A 1102 6.46 17.16 33.94
CA LEU A 1102 7.52 16.70 33.05
C LEU A 1102 7.16 15.45 32.24
N VAL A 1103 6.02 14.81 32.50
CA VAL A 1103 5.60 13.60 31.78
C VAL A 1103 5.55 13.82 30.26
N HIS A 1104 5.00 14.95 29.80
CA HIS A 1104 4.93 15.25 28.36
C HIS A 1104 6.29 15.62 27.77
N PRO A 1105 7.06 16.58 28.34
CA PRO A 1105 8.42 16.87 27.88
C PRO A 1105 9.34 15.64 27.83
N VAL A 1106 9.29 14.77 28.85
CA VAL A 1106 10.06 13.52 28.89
C VAL A 1106 9.59 12.57 27.79
N THR A 1107 8.28 12.41 27.59
CA THR A 1107 7.74 11.55 26.52
C THR A 1107 8.15 12.04 25.13
N GLU A 1108 8.06 13.35 24.86
CA GLU A 1108 8.50 13.93 23.59
C GLU A 1108 10.01 13.80 23.39
N HIS A 1109 10.80 14.04 24.44
CA HIS A 1109 12.26 13.85 24.40
C HIS A 1109 12.63 12.41 24.03
N LEU A 1110 12.03 11.42 24.71
CA LEU A 1110 12.27 10.01 24.42
C LEU A 1110 11.76 9.61 23.02
N ARG A 1111 10.68 10.23 22.52
CA ARG A 1111 10.18 10.02 21.15
C ARG A 1111 11.14 10.57 20.11
N LEU A 1112 11.66 11.78 20.30
CA LEU A 1112 12.66 12.41 19.41
C LEU A 1112 13.95 11.59 19.32
N ARG A 1113 14.28 10.82 20.37
CA ARG A 1113 15.41 9.89 20.39
C ARG A 1113 15.06 8.47 19.95
N HIS A 1114 13.83 8.22 19.50
CA HIS A 1114 13.34 6.90 19.10
C HIS A 1114 13.43 5.82 20.21
N ILE A 1115 13.32 6.21 21.48
CA ILE A 1115 13.37 5.30 22.64
C ILE A 1115 11.98 4.77 23.00
N VAL A 1116 10.95 5.61 22.81
CA VAL A 1116 9.52 5.27 22.94
C VAL A 1116 8.80 5.55 21.63
N TYR A 1117 7.84 4.69 21.29
CA TYR A 1117 6.98 4.81 20.13
C TYR A 1117 5.53 4.95 20.62
N GLN A 1118 4.72 5.79 19.95
CA GLN A 1118 3.28 5.73 20.19
C GLN A 1118 2.73 4.50 19.48
N GLY A 1119 1.99 3.68 20.24
CA GLY A 1119 1.19 2.59 19.73
C GLY A 1119 -0.28 2.97 19.61
#